data_AF-A0A962NG98-F1
#
_entry.id   AF-A0A962NG98-F1
#
_cell.length_a   1.000
_cell.length_b   1.000
_cell.length_c   1.000
_cell.angle_alpha   90.00
_cell.angle_beta   90.00
_cell.angle_gamma   90.00
#
_symmetry.space_group_name_H-M   'P 1'
#
loop_
_entity.id
_entity.type
_entity.pdbx_description
1 polymer ?
#
loop_
_entity_poly.entity_id
_entity_poly.type
_entity_poly.pdbx_seq_one_letter_code
_entity_poly.pdbx_strand_id
1 'polypeptide(L)'
;RDILLALRQLARSRLVNIYFPDPCRELWEDLRQQRTHYLAGDEGPFLQLAQPLLASLGRLGQHHALLLNSLDAHDDDRDLRDREACEQPQDGLLQRLQNAIRTLQPTWSAQSDEALLADDSLRIHACHTRLRELEVLKDVLLDQLARHRDLQPRQIVVMAPNMAAYAPLIPAVFGQAGRSGGLLPYHLADVSLGRTHPLLTAFMQLLDLPGERISRSQVLALLGLPAVMRRLGMDESQLAAIERWLVRSQVAWGLDGPMKADFGAAPVADNSFAFGFDRMASGFLLGQVPPEQLLDGMLPAAPVAGPDAQALGPLWALLELLADWRAQCAHPRRLSEWSWSLQDWIERLFQADWQDDEEQSALAALDRAVMALRVESEQAGCDPQVEWPVVQQALLQSLETVPERQAFLAGGMTFCGMVPQRAIPFEVVALLGLNDGEFPRSSADAGLDLLLRHPRVGDRASRSEDRYLFLEALMSARRALHLSWVGQGVQDGKPRNPALPLAELMRQLDRAHGLEGAAAKGERPWLLRHALQPFDARYFESDSTDPRWFSYSAEFAATQADPQRLPWAFLRDAPALPQVATAQTVALEDLCEFLARPAQWLCLNALGLSRSALEDEQHGDQEPLTRDRDPRDDTPVQLLWQALHDGLDQIPLDPPVHLRQSGQLAAGWVGDQAYAELREQAQALLDGLRALPPFAEGTPLPDPQAIDLTLDGIRLVGQVPDVYRAESARWLVRVVNSAQADFGKLLPLYAQWAALRLSRPDEDSAVALLQPDGERPPGSQRNDWVKAFPHSLESLQAGLLGLVQEYRQAEQTAGRYFPRSSHAAAKALASGKEPLAAARKTWRSPFVDAGEADYAPGYNQMLGGDETFLAPGTAGAADFIERARRYLRWLGMNAGSGSAS
;
A
#
# COMPACT_ATOMS: atom_id res chain seq x y z
N ARG A 1 10.71 35.97 -34.26
CA ARG A 1 11.26 37.17 -34.95
C ARG A 1 10.49 38.45 -34.62
N ASP A 2 9.17 38.38 -34.42
CA ASP A 2 8.35 39.58 -34.22
C ASP A 2 8.58 40.30 -32.90
N ILE A 3 8.90 39.60 -31.80
CA ILE A 3 9.14 40.24 -30.49
C ILE A 3 10.38 41.13 -30.51
N LEU A 4 11.54 40.64 -30.98
CA LEU A 4 12.77 41.45 -31.03
C LEU A 4 12.65 42.64 -31.99
N LEU A 5 11.93 42.48 -33.11
CA LEU A 5 11.63 43.59 -34.01
C LEU A 5 10.68 44.61 -33.37
N ALA A 6 9.68 44.16 -32.62
CA ALA A 6 8.79 45.04 -31.86
C ALA A 6 9.57 45.82 -30.78
N LEU A 7 10.48 45.17 -30.06
CA LEU A 7 11.38 45.83 -29.11
C LEU A 7 12.27 46.86 -29.80
N ARG A 8 12.81 46.55 -30.99
CA ARG A 8 13.58 47.50 -31.80
C ARG A 8 12.75 48.73 -32.23
N GLN A 9 11.48 48.55 -32.59
CA GLN A 9 10.60 49.68 -32.89
C GLN A 9 10.27 50.50 -31.64
N LEU A 10 10.01 49.84 -30.52
CA LEU A 10 9.76 50.49 -29.23
C LEU A 10 10.96 51.34 -28.80
N ALA A 11 12.17 50.82 -29.00
CA ALA A 11 13.44 51.47 -28.68
C ALA A 11 13.66 52.82 -29.39
N ARG A 12 12.94 53.09 -30.50
CA ARG A 12 12.97 54.40 -31.17
C ARG A 12 12.30 55.52 -30.37
N SER A 13 11.43 55.16 -29.42
CA SER A 13 10.61 56.12 -28.66
C SER A 13 10.82 56.04 -27.15
N ARG A 14 11.41 54.95 -26.65
CA ARG A 14 11.62 54.69 -25.23
C ARG A 14 12.93 53.91 -25.03
N LEU A 15 13.55 54.04 -23.86
CA LEU A 15 14.68 53.20 -23.49
C LEU A 15 14.23 51.74 -23.33
N VAL A 16 14.92 50.81 -23.98
CA VAL A 16 14.72 49.37 -23.85
C VAL A 16 16.04 48.75 -23.44
N ASN A 17 16.13 48.25 -22.21
CA ASN A 17 17.31 47.57 -21.69
C ASN A 17 17.07 46.06 -21.75
N ILE A 18 17.96 45.33 -22.39
CA ILE A 18 17.93 43.86 -22.46
C ILE A 18 19.08 43.34 -21.60
N TYR A 19 18.75 42.64 -20.52
CA TYR A 19 19.72 41.95 -19.67
C TYR A 19 19.83 40.50 -20.14
N PHE A 20 21.01 40.12 -20.63
CA PHE A 20 21.27 38.78 -21.15
C PHE A 20 22.42 38.15 -20.35
N PRO A 21 22.14 37.14 -19.50
CA PRO A 21 23.18 36.41 -18.78
C PRO A 21 23.86 35.41 -19.73
N ASP A 22 24.96 35.82 -20.36
CA ASP A 22 25.75 34.96 -21.24
C ASP A 22 26.66 34.03 -20.41
N PRO A 23 26.64 32.69 -20.61
CA PRO A 23 27.58 31.79 -19.95
C PRO A 23 29.03 31.94 -20.42
N CYS A 24 29.30 32.62 -21.54
CA CYS A 24 30.63 32.68 -22.13
C CYS A 24 31.00 34.08 -22.67
N ARG A 25 32.14 34.60 -22.23
CA ARG A 25 32.59 35.95 -22.60
C ARG A 25 33.07 36.02 -24.05
N GLU A 26 33.86 35.05 -24.49
CA GLU A 26 34.50 35.06 -25.82
C GLU A 26 33.53 34.63 -26.92
N LEU A 27 32.52 33.81 -26.59
CA LEU A 27 31.53 33.34 -27.56
C LEU A 27 30.74 34.49 -28.19
N TRP A 28 30.41 35.52 -27.41
CA TRP A 28 29.65 36.67 -27.90
C TRP A 28 30.34 37.38 -29.08
N GLU A 29 31.67 37.55 -29.00
CA GLU A 29 32.47 38.16 -30.06
C GLU A 29 32.66 37.22 -31.26
N ASP A 30 32.91 35.93 -31.01
CA ASP A 30 33.03 34.92 -32.07
C ASP A 30 31.75 34.82 -32.91
N LEU A 31 30.58 34.74 -32.24
CA LEU A 31 29.28 34.71 -32.91
C LEU A 31 28.99 35.99 -33.69
N ARG A 32 29.50 37.14 -33.25
CA ARG A 32 29.37 38.42 -33.97
C ARG A 32 30.23 38.43 -35.23
N GLN A 33 31.46 37.92 -35.17
CA GLN A 33 32.40 37.89 -36.30
C GLN A 33 32.01 36.85 -37.36
N GLN A 34 31.56 35.66 -36.94
CA GLN A 34 31.25 34.53 -37.83
C GLN A 34 29.75 34.39 -38.16
N ARG A 35 28.96 35.43 -37.88
CA ARG A 35 27.49 35.41 -37.95
C ARG A 35 26.91 34.93 -39.27
N THR A 36 27.53 35.28 -40.40
CA THR A 36 27.08 34.87 -41.74
C THR A 36 27.15 33.37 -41.96
N HIS A 37 28.14 32.68 -41.39
CA HIS A 37 28.27 31.22 -41.46
C HIS A 37 27.17 30.54 -40.65
N TYR A 38 26.94 30.99 -39.42
CA TYR A 38 25.92 30.41 -38.54
C TYR A 38 24.49 30.60 -39.05
N LEU A 39 24.17 31.77 -39.63
CA LEU A 39 22.84 32.03 -40.20
C LEU A 39 22.58 31.29 -41.52
N ALA A 40 23.63 30.84 -42.21
CA ALA A 40 23.53 30.02 -43.42
C ALA A 40 23.29 28.53 -43.11
N GLY A 41 23.25 28.14 -41.83
CA GLY A 41 23.05 26.76 -41.40
C GLY A 41 24.32 25.91 -41.35
N ASP A 42 25.50 26.53 -41.44
CA ASP A 42 26.77 25.84 -41.21
C ASP A 42 27.03 25.68 -39.70
N GLU A 43 26.77 24.47 -39.18
CA GLU A 43 26.96 24.13 -37.77
C GLU A 43 28.43 23.78 -37.43
N GLY A 44 29.28 23.61 -38.45
CA GLY A 44 30.66 23.16 -38.31
C GLY A 44 31.49 24.00 -37.32
N PRO A 45 31.51 25.34 -37.42
CA PRO A 45 32.31 26.19 -36.55
C PRO A 45 31.89 26.15 -35.07
N PHE A 46 30.59 25.99 -34.78
CA PHE A 46 30.09 25.96 -33.40
C PHE A 46 30.39 24.62 -32.72
N LEU A 47 30.31 23.52 -33.47
CA LEU A 47 30.67 22.18 -32.99
C LEU A 47 32.19 22.00 -32.80
N GLN A 48 32.99 22.87 -33.42
CA GLN A 48 34.45 22.91 -33.30
C GLN A 48 34.95 23.89 -32.22
N LEU A 49 34.05 24.50 -31.44
CA LEU A 49 34.45 25.33 -30.31
C LEU A 49 35.41 24.56 -29.39
N ALA A 50 36.42 25.28 -28.89
CA ALA A 50 37.43 24.72 -28.00
C ALA A 50 36.83 24.15 -26.70
N GLN A 51 35.62 24.56 -26.31
CA GLN A 51 34.88 24.01 -25.17
C GLN A 51 33.73 23.08 -25.63
N PRO A 52 33.92 21.74 -25.64
CA PRO A 52 32.91 20.76 -25.99
C PRO A 52 31.57 20.85 -25.24
N LEU A 53 31.57 21.20 -23.95
CA LEU A 53 30.34 21.25 -23.16
C LEU A 53 29.46 22.42 -23.55
N LEU A 54 30.07 23.59 -23.82
CA LEU A 54 29.34 24.75 -24.34
C LEU A 54 28.81 24.49 -25.75
N ALA A 55 29.58 23.85 -26.61
CA ALA A 55 29.12 23.44 -27.94
C ALA A 55 27.90 22.50 -27.86
N SER A 56 27.91 21.56 -26.92
CA SER A 56 26.87 20.55 -26.80
C SER A 56 25.59 21.06 -26.11
N LEU A 57 25.72 21.93 -25.11
CA LEU A 57 24.60 22.41 -24.28
C LEU A 57 24.11 23.81 -24.66
N GLY A 58 24.97 24.65 -25.26
CA GLY A 58 24.76 26.08 -25.46
C GLY A 58 23.90 26.47 -26.67
N ARG A 59 23.31 25.51 -27.39
CA ARG A 59 22.63 25.78 -28.68
C ARG A 59 21.52 26.83 -28.59
N LEU A 60 20.70 26.79 -27.54
CA LEU A 60 19.65 27.79 -27.34
C LEU A 60 20.25 29.19 -27.10
N GLY A 61 21.26 29.29 -26.23
CA GLY A 61 21.99 30.52 -25.97
C GLY A 61 22.66 31.08 -27.22
N GLN A 62 23.26 30.22 -28.05
CA GLN A 62 23.84 30.59 -29.34
C GLN A 62 22.80 31.21 -30.27
N HIS A 63 21.65 30.56 -30.46
CA HIS A 63 20.57 31.09 -31.29
C HIS A 63 20.08 32.45 -30.77
N HIS A 64 19.93 32.58 -29.45
CA HIS A 64 19.52 33.84 -28.83
C HIS A 64 20.56 34.95 -29.05
N ALA A 65 21.85 34.68 -28.79
CA ALA A 65 22.94 35.61 -29.01
C ALA A 65 23.06 36.05 -30.49
N LEU A 66 22.91 35.11 -31.44
CA LEU A 66 22.89 35.43 -32.89
C LEU A 66 21.74 36.38 -33.27
N LEU A 67 20.56 36.20 -32.66
CA LEU A 67 19.41 37.07 -32.86
C LEU A 67 19.59 38.43 -32.18
N LEU A 68 20.20 38.50 -30.99
CA LEU A 68 20.50 39.78 -30.33
C LEU A 68 21.58 40.57 -31.08
N ASN A 69 22.65 39.90 -31.52
CA ASN A 69 23.67 40.48 -32.39
C ASN A 69 23.11 40.94 -33.76
N SER A 70 21.86 40.61 -34.09
CA SER A 70 21.16 41.14 -35.27
C SER A 70 20.55 42.51 -35.12
N LEU A 71 20.44 42.99 -33.88
CA LEU A 71 19.88 44.29 -33.56
C LEU A 71 20.99 45.33 -33.48
N ASP A 72 20.68 46.57 -33.85
CA ASP A 72 21.60 47.69 -33.64
C ASP A 72 21.54 48.07 -32.15
N ALA A 73 22.56 47.72 -31.37
CA ALA A 73 22.69 48.17 -29.99
C ALA A 73 23.29 49.58 -29.94
N HIS A 74 22.66 50.48 -29.18
CA HIS A 74 23.21 51.83 -28.95
C HIS A 74 24.36 51.80 -27.94
N ASP A 75 24.20 51.06 -26.84
CA ASP A 75 25.20 50.81 -25.81
C ASP A 75 25.31 49.30 -25.55
N ASP A 76 26.53 48.77 -25.54
CA ASP A 76 26.87 47.38 -25.20
C ASP A 76 27.73 47.42 -23.94
N ASP A 77 27.09 47.35 -22.77
CA ASP A 77 27.77 47.37 -21.47
C ASP A 77 27.92 45.95 -20.93
N ARG A 78 29.18 45.53 -20.78
CA ARG A 78 29.52 44.22 -20.22
C ARG A 78 29.73 44.33 -18.72
N ASP A 79 29.48 43.24 -18.02
CA ASP A 79 29.77 43.15 -16.60
C ASP A 79 31.24 43.52 -16.33
N LEU A 80 31.48 44.23 -15.22
CA LEU A 80 32.83 44.64 -14.82
C LEU A 80 33.80 43.45 -14.74
N ARG A 81 33.33 42.27 -14.31
CA ARG A 81 34.13 41.03 -14.21
C ARG A 81 34.54 40.47 -15.57
N ASP A 82 33.84 40.83 -16.64
CA ASP A 82 34.23 40.44 -18.00
C ASP A 82 35.31 41.36 -18.57
N ARG A 83 35.44 42.58 -18.03
CA ARG A 83 36.49 43.55 -18.37
C ARG A 83 37.82 43.27 -17.68
N GLU A 84 37.81 42.48 -16.60
CA GLU A 84 39.00 42.08 -15.86
C GLU A 84 39.74 40.91 -16.55
N ALA A 85 41.06 40.84 -16.35
CA ALA A 85 41.85 39.70 -16.80
C ALA A 85 41.39 38.45 -16.05
N CYS A 86 41.08 37.39 -16.79
CA CYS A 86 40.63 36.13 -16.19
C CYS A 86 41.84 35.36 -15.69
N GLU A 87 42.07 35.40 -14.40
CA GLU A 87 43.00 34.48 -13.74
C GLU A 87 42.33 33.13 -13.55
N GLN A 88 43.13 32.07 -13.54
CA GLN A 88 42.63 30.72 -13.29
C GLN A 88 42.23 30.62 -11.80
N PRO A 89 40.97 30.31 -11.47
CA PRO A 89 40.52 30.21 -10.08
C PRO A 89 41.38 29.20 -9.34
N GLN A 90 41.86 29.57 -8.16
CA GLN A 90 42.68 28.67 -7.35
C GLN A 90 41.82 27.61 -6.64
N ASP A 91 40.57 27.94 -6.33
CA ASP A 91 39.69 27.14 -5.48
C ASP A 91 38.54 26.49 -6.27
N GLY A 92 38.25 25.22 -5.97
CA GLY A 92 37.03 24.51 -6.36
C GLY A 92 36.95 24.04 -7.83
N LEU A 93 36.47 22.82 -8.03
CA LEU A 93 36.28 22.16 -9.32
C LEU A 93 35.17 22.85 -10.10
N LEU A 94 34.09 23.24 -9.41
CA LEU A 94 32.98 23.98 -10.00
C LEU A 94 33.46 25.32 -10.57
N GLN A 95 34.17 26.13 -9.78
CA GLN A 95 34.61 27.46 -10.20
C GLN A 95 35.63 27.38 -11.33
N ARG A 96 36.54 26.40 -11.30
CA ARG A 96 37.47 26.14 -12.41
C ARG A 96 36.74 25.72 -13.70
N LEU A 97 35.73 24.85 -13.59
CA LEU A 97 34.91 24.44 -14.73
C LEU A 97 34.09 25.61 -15.30
N GLN A 98 33.45 26.41 -14.46
CA GLN A 98 32.72 27.60 -14.85
C GLN A 98 33.64 28.60 -15.56
N ASN A 99 34.85 28.82 -15.04
CA ASN A 99 35.81 29.70 -15.68
C ASN A 99 36.30 29.13 -17.02
N ALA A 100 36.55 27.82 -17.11
CA ALA A 100 36.90 27.14 -18.35
C ALA A 100 35.82 27.29 -19.44
N ILE A 101 34.54 27.23 -19.06
CA ILE A 101 33.40 27.53 -19.96
C ILE A 101 33.40 29.00 -20.34
N ARG A 102 33.53 29.88 -19.33
CA ARG A 102 33.49 31.33 -19.51
C ARG A 102 34.57 31.84 -20.44
N THR A 103 35.76 31.22 -20.46
CA THR A 103 36.95 31.63 -21.22
C THR A 103 37.26 30.80 -22.48
N LEU A 104 36.42 29.81 -22.82
CA LEU A 104 36.67 28.79 -23.86
C LEU A 104 37.99 27.99 -23.70
N GLN A 105 38.44 27.74 -22.45
CA GLN A 105 39.68 27.02 -22.16
C GLN A 105 39.40 25.72 -21.38
N PRO A 106 39.15 24.58 -22.05
CA PRO A 106 38.69 23.35 -21.38
C PRO A 106 39.71 22.78 -20.38
N THR A 107 41.01 22.96 -20.64
CA THR A 107 42.11 22.46 -19.79
C THR A 107 42.21 23.16 -18.44
N TRP A 108 41.56 24.32 -18.29
CA TRP A 108 41.60 25.09 -17.04
C TRP A 108 40.82 24.47 -15.88
N SER A 109 40.02 23.45 -16.18
CA SER A 109 39.27 22.65 -15.19
C SER A 109 40.11 21.62 -14.43
N ALA A 110 41.37 21.38 -14.84
CA ALA A 110 42.24 20.38 -14.21
C ALA A 110 42.66 20.76 -12.77
N GLN A 111 42.79 19.73 -11.93
CA GLN A 111 43.24 19.73 -10.54
C GLN A 111 43.98 18.41 -10.22
N SER A 112 44.72 18.36 -9.10
CA SER A 112 45.32 17.12 -8.58
C SER A 112 44.29 16.21 -7.91
N ASP A 113 44.56 14.90 -7.87
CA ASP A 113 43.66 13.90 -7.28
C ASP A 113 43.37 14.16 -5.79
N GLU A 114 44.37 14.59 -5.02
CA GLU A 114 44.22 14.95 -3.60
C GLU A 114 43.26 16.12 -3.40
N ALA A 115 43.34 17.15 -4.27
CA ALA A 115 42.43 18.29 -4.23
C ALA A 115 41.00 17.86 -4.59
N LEU A 116 40.84 17.03 -5.63
CA LEU A 116 39.53 16.51 -6.05
C LEU A 116 38.84 15.62 -4.99
N LEU A 117 39.62 14.90 -4.19
CA LEU A 117 39.07 14.10 -3.09
C LEU A 117 38.53 14.97 -1.96
N ALA A 118 39.14 16.13 -1.69
CA ALA A 118 38.69 17.07 -0.68
C ALA A 118 37.60 18.05 -1.17
N ASP A 119 37.48 18.26 -2.48
CA ASP A 119 36.63 19.29 -3.09
C ASP A 119 35.13 18.96 -3.01
N ASP A 120 34.31 19.77 -2.34
CA ASP A 120 32.86 19.59 -2.23
C ASP A 120 32.04 20.50 -3.16
N SER A 121 32.70 21.28 -4.02
CA SER A 121 32.04 22.24 -4.92
C SER A 121 31.31 21.58 -6.09
N LEU A 122 31.76 20.41 -6.54
CA LEU A 122 31.08 19.63 -7.59
C LEU A 122 31.16 18.14 -7.28
N ARG A 123 30.02 17.53 -6.95
CA ARG A 123 29.91 16.09 -6.70
C ARG A 123 28.77 15.47 -7.51
N ILE A 124 29.02 14.25 -7.97
CA ILE A 124 28.06 13.44 -8.72
C ILE A 124 27.76 12.16 -7.95
N HIS A 125 26.47 11.87 -7.76
CA HIS A 125 25.98 10.80 -6.90
C HIS A 125 25.15 9.79 -7.69
N ALA A 126 25.61 8.54 -7.74
CA ALA A 126 24.86 7.41 -8.29
C ALA A 126 24.13 6.68 -7.14
N CYS A 127 22.81 6.71 -7.17
CA CYS A 127 21.92 6.13 -6.15
C CYS A 127 21.08 4.98 -6.71
N HIS A 128 20.31 4.32 -5.84
CA HIS A 128 19.47 3.17 -6.22
C HIS A 128 17.98 3.51 -6.41
N THR A 129 17.51 4.56 -5.73
CA THR A 129 16.11 5.02 -5.77
C THR A 129 16.06 6.54 -5.61
N ARG A 130 14.94 7.15 -5.99
CA ARG A 130 14.67 8.58 -5.75
C ARG A 130 14.65 8.93 -4.25
N LEU A 131 14.17 8.01 -3.41
CA LEU A 131 14.23 8.15 -1.95
C LEU A 131 15.69 8.20 -1.49
N ARG A 132 16.53 7.30 -1.99
CA ARG A 132 17.96 7.26 -1.65
C ARG A 132 18.69 8.52 -2.13
N GLU A 133 18.34 9.07 -3.31
CA GLU A 133 18.86 10.38 -3.76
C GLU A 133 18.54 11.50 -2.75
N LEU A 134 17.30 11.56 -2.24
CA LEU A 134 16.89 12.55 -1.24
C LEU A 134 17.63 12.37 0.10
N GLU A 135 17.79 11.13 0.57
CA GLU A 135 18.54 10.84 1.81
C GLU A 135 20.01 11.28 1.70
N VAL A 136 20.66 10.96 0.57
CA VAL A 136 22.04 11.39 0.29
C VAL A 136 22.11 12.92 0.19
N LEU A 137 21.17 13.55 -0.49
CA LEU A 137 21.10 15.01 -0.56
C LEU A 137 20.97 15.63 0.83
N LYS A 138 20.11 15.08 1.70
CA LYS A 138 19.94 15.57 3.08
C LYS A 138 21.27 15.60 3.83
N ASP A 139 22.02 14.49 3.80
CA ASP A 139 23.33 14.43 4.45
C ASP A 139 24.31 15.46 3.87
N VAL A 140 24.37 15.60 2.54
CA VAL A 140 25.20 16.61 1.87
C VAL A 140 24.82 18.04 2.26
N LEU A 141 23.52 18.35 2.36
CA LEU A 141 23.05 19.68 2.74
C LEU A 141 23.34 19.99 4.22
N LEU A 142 23.23 19.00 5.11
CA LEU A 142 23.60 19.15 6.52
C LEU A 142 25.10 19.41 6.67
N ASP A 143 25.93 18.71 5.89
CA ASP A 143 27.38 18.93 5.86
C ASP A 143 27.72 20.35 5.38
N GLN A 144 27.07 20.81 4.31
CA GLN A 144 27.24 22.18 3.80
C GLN A 144 26.86 23.24 4.85
N LEU A 145 25.75 23.07 5.56
CA LEU A 145 25.34 23.98 6.65
C LEU A 145 26.28 23.90 7.86
N ALA A 146 26.84 22.72 8.16
CA ALA A 146 27.79 22.54 9.25
C ALA A 146 29.14 23.25 8.97
N ARG A 147 29.62 23.16 7.72
CA ARG A 147 30.86 23.81 7.26
C ARG A 147 30.69 25.31 7.06
N HIS A 148 29.54 25.74 6.55
CA HIS A 148 29.29 27.13 6.16
C HIS A 148 28.15 27.75 6.97
N ARG A 149 28.49 28.40 8.10
CA ARG A 149 27.50 29.04 8.98
C ARG A 149 26.80 30.27 8.38
N ASP A 150 27.33 30.82 7.30
CA ASP A 150 26.73 31.92 6.54
C ASP A 150 25.66 31.44 5.55
N LEU A 151 25.64 30.14 5.21
CA LEU A 151 24.69 29.56 4.27
C LEU A 151 23.30 29.50 4.90
N GLN A 152 22.33 30.11 4.22
CA GLN A 152 20.93 30.09 4.64
C GLN A 152 20.11 29.16 3.74
N PRO A 153 19.09 28.46 4.27
CA PRO A 153 18.24 27.56 3.48
C PRO A 153 17.67 28.20 2.19
N ARG A 154 17.26 29.48 2.24
CA ARG A 154 16.77 30.22 1.06
C ARG A 154 17.78 30.38 -0.10
N GLN A 155 19.06 30.12 0.15
CA GLN A 155 20.13 30.15 -0.85
C GLN A 155 20.38 28.78 -1.48
N ILE A 156 19.50 27.81 -1.22
CA ILE A 156 19.58 26.43 -1.70
C ILE A 156 18.38 26.14 -2.59
N VAL A 157 18.63 25.63 -3.80
CA VAL A 157 17.59 25.16 -4.72
C VAL A 157 17.83 23.71 -5.10
N VAL A 158 16.76 22.93 -5.13
CA VAL A 158 16.74 21.52 -5.53
C VAL A 158 15.80 21.38 -6.70
N MET A 159 16.32 20.92 -7.84
CA MET A 159 15.56 20.79 -9.07
C MET A 159 15.54 19.34 -9.55
N ALA A 160 14.42 18.92 -10.14
CA ALA A 160 14.31 17.63 -10.80
C ALA A 160 13.53 17.75 -12.12
N PRO A 161 13.85 16.93 -13.15
CA PRO A 161 13.09 16.88 -14.40
C PRO A 161 11.61 16.55 -14.18
N ASN A 162 11.32 15.69 -13.18
CA ASN A 162 9.98 15.32 -12.75
C ASN A 162 9.85 15.47 -11.22
N MET A 163 9.60 16.68 -10.74
CA MET A 163 9.46 16.96 -9.31
C MET A 163 8.22 16.30 -8.68
N ALA A 164 7.15 16.06 -9.46
CA ALA A 164 5.96 15.35 -8.97
C ALA A 164 6.28 13.92 -8.48
N ALA A 165 7.27 13.28 -9.09
CA ALA A 165 7.76 11.96 -8.69
C ALA A 165 8.56 11.96 -7.37
N TYR A 166 9.08 13.12 -6.95
CA TYR A 166 9.80 13.30 -5.69
C TYR A 166 8.91 13.87 -4.59
N ALA A 167 7.91 14.69 -4.94
CA ALA A 167 6.98 15.34 -4.02
C ALA A 167 6.49 14.44 -2.85
N PRO A 168 5.98 13.21 -3.07
CA PRO A 168 5.52 12.35 -1.96
C PRO A 168 6.66 11.81 -1.07
N LEU A 169 7.91 11.81 -1.56
CA LEU A 169 9.08 11.29 -0.85
C LEU A 169 9.79 12.35 -0.02
N ILE A 170 9.68 13.64 -0.39
CA ILE A 170 10.35 14.73 0.32
C ILE A 170 9.93 14.78 1.80
N PRO A 171 8.63 14.67 2.17
CA PRO A 171 8.24 14.72 3.58
C PRO A 171 8.81 13.59 4.43
N ALA A 172 9.05 12.41 3.84
CA ALA A 172 9.65 11.27 4.55
C ALA A 172 11.11 11.54 4.96
N VAL A 173 11.81 12.41 4.23
CA VAL A 173 13.24 12.72 4.46
C VAL A 173 13.44 14.07 5.16
N PHE A 174 12.70 15.09 4.73
CA PHE A 174 12.85 16.48 5.18
C PHE A 174 11.76 16.96 6.16
N GLY A 175 10.72 16.16 6.42
CA GLY A 175 9.55 16.55 7.23
C GLY A 175 8.50 17.33 6.43
N GLN A 176 7.44 17.83 7.06
CA GLN A 176 6.38 18.57 6.35
C GLN A 176 6.88 19.92 5.81
N ALA A 177 6.42 20.29 4.61
CA ALA A 177 6.76 21.57 3.97
C ALA A 177 6.32 22.78 4.84
N GLY A 178 7.01 23.92 4.69
CA GLY A 178 6.62 25.17 5.36
C GLY A 178 6.87 25.26 6.88
N ARG A 179 7.29 24.18 7.54
CA ARG A 179 7.68 24.22 8.97
C ARG A 179 9.04 24.89 9.15
N SER A 180 9.04 26.15 9.54
CA SER A 180 10.21 27.01 9.72
C SER A 180 11.12 26.66 10.91
N GLY A 181 10.75 25.68 11.74
CA GLY A 181 11.53 25.26 12.93
C GLY A 181 12.57 24.15 12.70
N GLY A 182 12.59 23.52 11.52
CA GLY A 182 13.57 22.47 11.17
C GLY A 182 14.93 23.04 10.73
N LEU A 183 15.99 22.22 10.72
CA LEU A 183 17.31 22.61 10.19
C LEU A 183 17.30 22.80 8.65
N LEU A 184 16.39 22.12 7.95
CA LEU A 184 16.25 22.13 6.50
C LEU A 184 14.80 22.47 6.10
N PRO A 185 14.30 23.68 6.42
CA PRO A 185 12.96 24.09 6.04
C PRO A 185 12.88 24.22 4.52
N TYR A 186 11.78 23.78 3.92
CA TYR A 186 11.63 23.80 2.46
C TYR A 186 10.21 24.15 2.01
N HIS A 187 10.12 24.53 0.73
CA HIS A 187 8.88 24.78 -0.01
C HIS A 187 8.89 24.02 -1.33
N LEU A 188 7.71 23.65 -1.82
CA LEU A 188 7.51 22.98 -3.10
C LEU A 188 6.98 23.99 -4.13
N ALA A 189 7.56 24.00 -5.32
CA ALA A 189 7.16 24.85 -6.43
C ALA A 189 7.14 24.06 -7.74
N ASP A 190 6.39 24.57 -8.73
CA ASP A 190 6.23 23.95 -10.06
C ASP A 190 5.72 22.48 -10.02
N VAL A 191 5.02 22.11 -8.93
CA VAL A 191 4.20 20.89 -8.85
C VAL A 191 2.73 21.31 -8.83
N SER A 192 1.90 20.52 -9.50
CA SER A 192 0.46 20.77 -9.56
C SER A 192 -0.19 20.49 -8.21
N LEU A 193 -0.99 21.44 -7.72
CA LEU A 193 -1.81 21.25 -6.53
C LEU A 193 -2.76 20.05 -6.70
N GLY A 194 -3.22 19.80 -7.94
CA GLY A 194 -4.08 18.66 -8.26
C GLY A 194 -3.49 17.32 -7.87
N ARG A 195 -2.16 17.18 -7.92
CA ARG A 195 -1.44 15.92 -7.64
C ARG A 195 -0.94 15.80 -6.21
N THR A 196 -0.93 16.88 -5.43
CA THR A 196 -0.42 16.88 -4.05
C THR A 196 -1.53 16.91 -3.02
N HIS A 197 -2.67 17.54 -3.32
CA HIS A 197 -3.75 17.70 -2.36
C HIS A 197 -4.77 16.54 -2.42
N PRO A 198 -5.08 15.86 -1.29
CA PRO A 198 -6.01 14.72 -1.26
C PRO A 198 -7.41 15.03 -1.82
N LEU A 199 -7.98 16.20 -1.49
CA LEU A 199 -9.29 16.62 -2.00
C LEU A 199 -9.34 16.67 -3.54
N LEU A 200 -8.31 17.24 -4.18
CA LEU A 200 -8.28 17.32 -5.65
C LEU A 200 -8.03 15.96 -6.28
N THR A 201 -7.17 15.14 -5.67
CA THR A 201 -6.94 13.75 -6.10
C THR A 201 -8.23 12.94 -6.06
N ALA A 202 -8.99 13.04 -4.96
CA ALA A 202 -10.28 12.43 -4.85
C ALA A 202 -11.26 12.95 -5.90
N PHE A 203 -11.38 14.26 -6.08
CA PHE A 203 -12.26 14.82 -7.11
C PHE A 203 -11.92 14.29 -8.50
N MET A 204 -10.64 14.22 -8.87
CA MET A 204 -10.23 13.65 -10.16
C MET A 204 -10.69 12.19 -10.33
N GLN A 205 -10.56 11.35 -9.29
CA GLN A 205 -11.09 9.98 -9.31
C GLN A 205 -12.62 9.96 -9.43
N LEU A 206 -13.32 10.93 -8.84
CA LEU A 206 -14.77 11.04 -8.93
C LEU A 206 -15.26 11.43 -10.33
N LEU A 207 -14.44 12.13 -11.11
CA LEU A 207 -14.75 12.41 -12.51
C LEU A 207 -14.83 11.12 -13.36
N ASP A 208 -14.14 10.06 -12.94
CA ASP A 208 -14.12 8.76 -13.65
C ASP A 208 -15.35 7.90 -13.30
N LEU A 209 -15.95 8.07 -12.11
CA LEU A 209 -17.03 7.23 -11.59
C LEU A 209 -18.22 6.99 -12.55
N PRO A 210 -18.74 7.97 -13.32
CA PRO A 210 -19.87 7.72 -14.22
C PRO A 210 -19.58 6.63 -15.26
N GLY A 211 -18.32 6.47 -15.68
CA GLY A 211 -17.87 5.46 -16.63
C GLY A 211 -17.45 4.13 -15.98
N GLU A 212 -17.40 4.05 -14.66
CA GLU A 212 -16.87 2.90 -13.92
C GLU A 212 -17.95 2.10 -13.19
N ARG A 213 -17.57 0.87 -12.80
CA ARG A 213 -18.33 0.06 -11.86
C ARG A 213 -18.09 0.60 -10.44
N ILE A 214 -18.99 1.46 -9.98
CA ILE A 214 -18.98 2.01 -8.61
C ILE A 214 -18.91 0.87 -7.60
N SER A 215 -17.77 0.76 -6.91
CA SER A 215 -17.48 -0.34 -5.99
C SER A 215 -17.70 0.04 -4.52
N ARG A 216 -17.83 -0.96 -3.64
CA ARG A 216 -17.88 -0.73 -2.19
C ARG A 216 -16.67 0.06 -1.71
N SER A 217 -15.46 -0.33 -2.12
CA SER A 217 -14.23 0.36 -1.72
C SER A 217 -14.16 1.80 -2.21
N GLN A 218 -14.67 2.10 -3.41
CA GLN A 218 -14.74 3.48 -3.92
C GLN A 218 -15.68 4.36 -3.08
N VAL A 219 -16.86 3.85 -2.71
CA VAL A 219 -17.81 4.59 -1.87
C VAL A 219 -17.26 4.79 -0.45
N LEU A 220 -16.61 3.77 0.12
CA LEU A 220 -15.95 3.90 1.43
C LEU A 220 -14.78 4.89 1.41
N ALA A 221 -13.97 4.88 0.35
CA ALA A 221 -12.89 5.85 0.17
C ALA A 221 -13.42 7.28 0.09
N LEU A 222 -14.55 7.49 -0.60
CA LEU A 222 -15.23 8.78 -0.69
C LEU A 222 -15.78 9.24 0.67
N LEU A 223 -16.47 8.34 1.38
CA LEU A 223 -16.96 8.60 2.74
C LEU A 223 -15.82 8.86 3.73
N GLY A 224 -14.63 8.29 3.51
CA GLY A 224 -13.45 8.49 4.34
C GLY A 224 -12.71 9.81 4.11
N LEU A 225 -13.10 10.61 3.11
CA LEU A 225 -12.51 11.94 2.93
C LEU A 225 -12.98 12.89 4.03
N PRO A 226 -12.06 13.58 4.74
CA PRO A 226 -12.45 14.49 5.81
C PRO A 226 -13.46 15.57 5.38
N ALA A 227 -13.30 16.11 4.16
CA ALA A 227 -14.22 17.11 3.61
C ALA A 227 -15.63 16.56 3.35
N VAL A 228 -15.76 15.28 3.01
CA VAL A 228 -17.05 14.60 2.80
C VAL A 228 -17.69 14.22 4.13
N MET A 229 -16.91 13.69 5.08
CA MET A 229 -17.38 13.40 6.43
C MET A 229 -17.95 14.65 7.10
N ARG A 230 -17.24 15.79 7.02
CA ARG A 230 -17.74 17.08 7.52
C ARG A 230 -19.05 17.49 6.87
N ARG A 231 -19.12 17.39 5.54
CA ARG A 231 -20.32 17.77 4.77
C ARG A 231 -21.54 16.92 5.13
N LEU A 232 -21.32 15.63 5.37
CA LEU A 232 -22.36 14.67 5.74
C LEU A 232 -22.64 14.62 7.25
N GLY A 233 -21.87 15.34 8.07
CA GLY A 233 -21.98 15.32 9.53
C GLY A 233 -21.61 13.97 10.16
N MET A 234 -20.64 13.27 9.56
CA MET A 234 -20.20 11.94 9.98
C MET A 234 -18.91 11.93 10.79
N ASP A 235 -18.76 10.92 11.64
CA ASP A 235 -17.52 10.60 12.35
C ASP A 235 -16.91 9.24 11.93
N GLU A 236 -15.71 8.94 12.45
CA GLU A 236 -14.97 7.71 12.11
C GLU A 236 -15.69 6.44 12.61
N SER A 237 -16.43 6.51 13.73
CA SER A 237 -17.20 5.36 14.22
C SER A 237 -18.35 5.00 13.30
N GLN A 238 -19.02 6.00 12.75
CA GLN A 238 -20.08 5.83 11.77
C GLN A 238 -19.54 5.29 10.44
N LEU A 239 -18.36 5.73 9.99
CA LEU A 239 -17.70 5.17 8.81
C LEU A 239 -17.39 3.67 9.01
N ALA A 240 -16.79 3.32 10.15
CA ALA A 240 -16.50 1.93 10.48
C ALA A 240 -17.77 1.08 10.63
N ALA A 241 -18.89 1.67 11.06
CA ALA A 241 -20.18 1.00 11.11
C ALA A 241 -20.73 0.72 9.71
N ILE A 242 -20.69 1.70 8.80
CA ILE A 242 -21.10 1.55 7.40
C ILE A 242 -20.28 0.45 6.72
N GLU A 243 -18.95 0.44 6.88
CA GLU A 243 -18.08 -0.59 6.32
C GLU A 243 -18.53 -1.99 6.75
N ARG A 244 -18.71 -2.20 8.07
CA ARG A 244 -19.19 -3.48 8.61
C ARG A 244 -20.57 -3.86 8.06
N TRP A 245 -21.49 -2.92 7.91
CA TRP A 245 -22.84 -3.22 7.43
C TRP A 245 -22.88 -3.52 5.93
N LEU A 246 -22.10 -2.80 5.11
CA LEU A 246 -21.98 -3.07 3.67
C LEU A 246 -21.38 -4.47 3.43
N VAL A 247 -20.36 -4.85 4.19
CA VAL A 247 -19.78 -6.20 4.15
C VAL A 247 -20.81 -7.26 4.55
N ARG A 248 -21.48 -7.09 5.70
CA ARG A 248 -22.51 -8.04 6.19
C ARG A 248 -23.72 -8.16 5.26
N SER A 249 -24.04 -7.09 4.53
CA SER A 249 -25.12 -7.05 3.57
C SER A 249 -24.70 -7.52 2.17
N GLN A 250 -23.46 -8.03 2.04
CA GLN A 250 -22.90 -8.60 0.81
C GLN A 250 -22.87 -7.59 -0.36
N VAL A 251 -22.70 -6.30 -0.08
CA VAL A 251 -22.55 -5.28 -1.13
C VAL A 251 -21.18 -5.40 -1.77
N ALA A 252 -21.15 -5.53 -3.10
CA ALA A 252 -19.92 -5.62 -3.87
C ALA A 252 -19.74 -4.39 -4.78
N TRP A 253 -20.67 -4.18 -5.71
CA TRP A 253 -20.59 -3.13 -6.72
C TRP A 253 -21.95 -2.81 -7.36
N GLY A 254 -22.02 -1.64 -7.98
CA GLY A 254 -23.19 -1.15 -8.69
C GLY A 254 -24.20 -0.49 -7.75
N LEU A 255 -24.75 0.65 -8.17
CA LEU A 255 -25.79 1.34 -7.41
C LEU A 255 -27.07 0.51 -7.33
N ASP A 256 -27.47 -0.08 -8.46
CA ASP A 256 -28.69 -0.86 -8.62
C ASP A 256 -28.58 -1.89 -9.76
N GLY A 257 -29.65 -2.65 -10.02
CA GLY A 257 -29.74 -3.61 -11.12
C GLY A 257 -29.59 -2.98 -12.52
N PRO A 258 -30.25 -1.87 -12.85
CA PRO A 258 -30.04 -1.14 -14.10
C PRO A 258 -28.57 -0.80 -14.38
N MET A 259 -27.85 -0.25 -13.40
CA MET A 259 -26.42 0.04 -13.55
C MET A 259 -25.62 -1.23 -13.87
N LYS A 260 -25.94 -2.36 -13.23
CA LYS A 260 -25.26 -3.63 -13.57
C LYS A 260 -25.46 -4.04 -15.03
N ALA A 261 -26.66 -3.80 -15.57
CA ALA A 261 -26.98 -4.07 -16.97
C ALA A 261 -26.13 -3.24 -17.95
N ASP A 262 -25.85 -1.96 -17.63
CA ASP A 262 -24.98 -1.10 -18.43
C ASP A 262 -23.56 -1.68 -18.61
N PHE A 263 -23.10 -2.47 -17.65
CA PHE A 263 -21.79 -3.14 -17.66
C PHE A 263 -21.84 -4.60 -18.13
N GLY A 264 -22.94 -5.01 -18.76
CA GLY A 264 -23.13 -6.34 -19.34
C GLY A 264 -23.41 -7.45 -18.34
N ALA A 265 -23.73 -7.11 -17.08
CA ALA A 265 -24.19 -8.07 -16.09
C ALA A 265 -25.72 -8.25 -16.13
N ALA A 266 -26.24 -9.24 -15.41
CA ALA A 266 -27.69 -9.42 -15.30
C ALA A 266 -28.31 -8.20 -14.58
N PRO A 267 -29.52 -7.74 -14.98
CA PRO A 267 -30.21 -6.59 -14.37
C PRO A 267 -30.85 -6.96 -13.02
N VAL A 268 -30.07 -7.56 -12.12
CA VAL A 268 -30.50 -8.03 -10.80
C VAL A 268 -29.83 -7.17 -9.75
N ALA A 269 -30.57 -6.78 -8.71
CA ALA A 269 -30.07 -5.88 -7.67
C ALA A 269 -29.14 -6.59 -6.66
N ASP A 270 -29.13 -7.92 -6.58
CA ASP A 270 -28.29 -8.69 -5.65
C ASP A 270 -26.86 -8.16 -5.60
N ASN A 271 -26.28 -8.02 -4.41
CA ASN A 271 -24.94 -7.48 -4.17
C ASN A 271 -24.70 -6.02 -4.63
N SER A 272 -25.73 -5.26 -5.03
CA SER A 272 -25.66 -3.80 -5.28
C SER A 272 -25.82 -2.98 -4.00
N PHE A 273 -25.56 -1.68 -4.08
CA PHE A 273 -25.82 -0.75 -2.97
C PHE A 273 -27.31 -0.65 -2.63
N ALA A 274 -28.21 -0.62 -3.61
CA ALA A 274 -29.65 -0.64 -3.36
C ALA A 274 -30.06 -1.89 -2.57
N PHE A 275 -29.61 -3.06 -2.99
CA PHE A 275 -29.86 -4.33 -2.29
C PHE A 275 -29.32 -4.31 -0.85
N GLY A 276 -28.08 -3.87 -0.65
CA GLY A 276 -27.52 -3.79 0.68
C GLY A 276 -28.25 -2.78 1.57
N PHE A 277 -28.60 -1.62 1.02
CA PHE A 277 -29.30 -0.57 1.74
C PHE A 277 -30.67 -1.03 2.21
N ASP A 278 -31.46 -1.67 1.34
CA ASP A 278 -32.77 -2.18 1.71
C ASP A 278 -32.70 -3.23 2.83
N ARG A 279 -31.67 -4.09 2.82
CA ARG A 279 -31.39 -5.06 3.89
C ARG A 279 -30.99 -4.37 5.20
N MET A 280 -30.18 -3.33 5.14
CA MET A 280 -29.78 -2.54 6.31
C MET A 280 -30.97 -1.76 6.90
N ALA A 281 -31.76 -1.12 6.05
CA ALA A 281 -32.95 -0.36 6.43
C ALA A 281 -34.03 -1.27 7.03
N SER A 282 -34.27 -2.43 6.44
CA SER A 282 -35.19 -3.43 7.01
C SER A 282 -34.70 -3.97 8.35
N GLY A 283 -33.40 -4.20 8.51
CA GLY A 283 -32.78 -4.56 9.79
C GLY A 283 -32.92 -3.47 10.86
N PHE A 284 -32.82 -2.21 10.48
CA PHE A 284 -33.07 -1.06 11.36
C PHE A 284 -34.54 -0.97 11.80
N LEU A 285 -35.48 -1.21 10.88
CA LEU A 285 -36.92 -1.13 11.15
C LEU A 285 -37.44 -2.29 12.00
N LEU A 286 -37.00 -3.52 11.70
CA LEU A 286 -37.49 -4.73 12.36
C LEU A 286 -36.67 -5.14 13.59
N GLY A 287 -35.44 -4.67 13.70
CA GLY A 287 -34.51 -5.10 14.74
C GLY A 287 -34.12 -6.57 14.58
N GLN A 288 -33.96 -7.28 15.70
CA GLN A 288 -33.62 -8.70 15.67
C GLN A 288 -34.86 -9.54 15.42
N VAL A 289 -34.97 -10.09 14.21
CA VAL A 289 -36.04 -11.01 13.81
C VAL A 289 -35.48 -12.41 13.52
N PRO A 290 -36.33 -13.46 13.59
CA PRO A 290 -35.94 -14.79 13.14
C PRO A 290 -35.43 -14.77 11.69
N PRO A 291 -34.48 -15.65 11.31
CA PRO A 291 -33.86 -15.64 9.97
C PRO A 291 -34.85 -15.78 8.81
N GLU A 292 -36.04 -16.33 9.06
CA GLU A 292 -37.05 -16.59 8.04
C GLU A 292 -38.02 -15.41 7.85
N GLN A 293 -37.96 -14.41 8.73
CA GLN A 293 -38.85 -13.27 8.67
C GLN A 293 -38.35 -12.27 7.62
N LEU A 294 -39.17 -12.07 6.59
CA LEU A 294 -38.90 -11.11 5.52
C LEU A 294 -39.67 -9.81 5.72
N LEU A 295 -39.12 -8.73 5.19
CA LEU A 295 -39.83 -7.48 4.94
C LEU A 295 -40.00 -7.31 3.44
N ASP A 296 -41.24 -7.40 2.94
CA ASP A 296 -41.53 -7.26 1.50
C ASP A 296 -40.66 -8.15 0.58
N GLY A 297 -40.47 -9.42 1.00
CA GLY A 297 -39.64 -10.38 0.27
C GLY A 297 -38.12 -10.26 0.51
N MET A 298 -37.68 -9.21 1.22
CA MET A 298 -36.27 -8.97 1.53
C MET A 298 -35.88 -9.53 2.89
N LEU A 299 -34.69 -10.12 2.97
CA LEU A 299 -34.14 -10.60 4.23
C LEU A 299 -33.43 -9.45 4.96
N PRO A 300 -33.86 -9.07 6.18
CA PRO A 300 -33.18 -8.06 6.97
C PRO A 300 -31.73 -8.42 7.27
N ALA A 301 -30.82 -7.45 7.20
CA ALA A 301 -29.47 -7.61 7.72
C ALA A 301 -29.48 -7.69 9.26
N ALA A 302 -28.43 -8.29 9.84
CA ALA A 302 -28.21 -8.28 11.30
C ALA A 302 -28.35 -6.85 11.87
N PRO A 303 -28.83 -6.69 13.12
CA PRO A 303 -29.47 -5.44 13.54
C PRO A 303 -28.54 -4.24 13.40
N VAL A 304 -28.92 -3.33 12.51
CA VAL A 304 -28.41 -1.96 12.46
C VAL A 304 -29.09 -1.22 13.61
N ALA A 305 -28.37 -1.00 14.69
CA ALA A 305 -28.92 -0.45 15.94
C ALA A 305 -27.90 0.43 16.66
N GLY A 306 -28.38 1.19 17.65
CA GLY A 306 -27.54 2.07 18.47
C GLY A 306 -27.32 3.45 17.87
N PRO A 307 -26.40 4.25 18.44
CA PRO A 307 -26.15 5.62 18.01
C PRO A 307 -25.65 5.70 16.56
N ASP A 308 -24.87 4.70 16.13
CA ASP A 308 -24.28 4.65 14.79
C ASP A 308 -25.35 4.54 13.69
N ALA A 309 -26.55 4.04 13.99
CA ALA A 309 -27.63 3.84 13.00
C ALA A 309 -28.02 5.12 12.23
N GLN A 310 -27.73 6.30 12.80
CA GLN A 310 -27.89 7.58 12.09
C GLN A 310 -27.05 7.67 10.81
N ALA A 311 -25.98 6.90 10.69
CA ALA A 311 -25.09 6.84 9.52
C ALA A 311 -25.77 6.29 8.25
N LEU A 312 -26.93 5.62 8.36
CA LEU A 312 -27.72 5.22 7.20
C LEU A 312 -28.18 6.42 6.36
N GLY A 313 -28.50 7.56 6.99
CA GLY A 313 -28.92 8.77 6.29
C GLY A 313 -27.82 9.35 5.40
N PRO A 314 -26.62 9.63 5.93
CA PRO A 314 -25.45 10.02 5.15
C PRO A 314 -25.09 9.06 4.01
N LEU A 315 -25.13 7.74 4.26
CA LEU A 315 -24.89 6.74 3.22
C LEU A 315 -25.92 6.87 2.09
N TRP A 316 -27.21 6.97 2.42
CA TRP A 316 -28.28 7.15 1.44
C TRP A 316 -28.08 8.43 0.62
N ALA A 317 -27.82 9.56 1.28
CA ALA A 317 -27.61 10.85 0.63
C ALA A 317 -26.44 10.80 -0.36
N LEU A 318 -25.35 10.10 -0.02
CA LEU A 318 -24.24 9.91 -0.94
C LEU A 318 -24.61 9.04 -2.13
N LEU A 319 -25.31 7.93 -1.90
CA LEU A 319 -25.74 7.02 -2.99
C LEU A 319 -26.70 7.72 -3.96
N GLU A 320 -27.64 8.53 -3.46
CA GLU A 320 -28.51 9.38 -4.29
C GLU A 320 -27.68 10.38 -5.10
N LEU A 321 -26.72 11.05 -4.46
CA LEU A 321 -25.86 12.01 -5.14
C LEU A 321 -25.04 11.37 -6.29
N LEU A 322 -24.56 10.14 -6.09
CA LEU A 322 -23.85 9.37 -7.10
C LEU A 322 -24.77 8.90 -8.24
N ALA A 323 -25.98 8.46 -7.90
CA ALA A 323 -26.99 8.05 -8.88
C ALA A 323 -27.42 9.23 -9.76
N ASP A 324 -27.72 10.38 -9.14
CA ASP A 324 -28.04 11.62 -9.82
C ASP A 324 -26.89 12.03 -10.74
N TRP A 325 -25.66 12.02 -10.22
CA TRP A 325 -24.48 12.38 -11.01
C TRP A 325 -24.32 11.52 -12.27
N ARG A 326 -24.41 10.19 -12.10
CA ARG A 326 -24.36 9.25 -13.23
C ARG A 326 -25.46 9.53 -14.26
N ALA A 327 -26.69 9.77 -13.81
CA ALA A 327 -27.80 10.10 -14.70
C ALA A 327 -27.56 11.42 -15.45
N GLN A 328 -26.93 12.40 -14.82
CA GLN A 328 -26.57 13.65 -15.49
C GLN A 328 -25.50 13.45 -16.57
N CYS A 329 -24.49 12.61 -16.32
CA CYS A 329 -23.42 12.24 -17.24
C CYS A 329 -23.85 11.40 -18.45
N ALA A 330 -25.04 10.79 -18.41
CA ALA A 330 -25.55 9.94 -19.49
C ALA A 330 -26.01 10.71 -20.74
N HIS A 331 -26.12 12.04 -20.67
CA HIS A 331 -26.61 12.87 -21.77
C HIS A 331 -25.71 14.08 -22.01
N PRO A 332 -25.46 14.47 -23.27
CA PRO A 332 -24.71 15.68 -23.57
C PRO A 332 -25.44 16.94 -23.09
N ARG A 333 -24.69 17.86 -22.50
CA ARG A 333 -25.18 19.15 -21.98
C ARG A 333 -24.33 20.30 -22.47
N ARG A 334 -24.83 21.51 -22.32
CA ARG A 334 -24.07 22.72 -22.61
C ARG A 334 -22.90 22.89 -21.63
N LEU A 335 -21.81 23.51 -22.06
CA LEU A 335 -20.65 23.78 -21.19
C LEU A 335 -21.05 24.62 -19.97
N SER A 336 -21.94 25.59 -20.17
CA SER A 336 -22.51 26.36 -19.06
C SER A 336 -23.22 25.42 -18.06
N GLU A 337 -24.18 24.61 -18.51
CA GLU A 337 -24.95 23.67 -17.69
C GLU A 337 -24.06 22.67 -16.93
N TRP A 338 -22.97 22.19 -17.55
CA TRP A 338 -21.96 21.37 -16.88
C TRP A 338 -21.32 22.10 -15.70
N SER A 339 -20.90 23.36 -15.91
CA SER A 339 -20.31 24.19 -14.85
C SER A 339 -21.24 24.37 -13.65
N TRP A 340 -22.53 24.68 -13.89
CA TRP A 340 -23.52 24.82 -12.81
C TRP A 340 -23.78 23.50 -12.07
N SER A 341 -23.90 22.39 -12.82
CA SER A 341 -24.18 21.07 -12.24
C SER A 341 -23.02 20.60 -11.36
N LEU A 342 -21.78 20.80 -11.82
CA LEU A 342 -20.57 20.46 -11.07
C LEU A 342 -20.39 21.32 -9.82
N GLN A 343 -20.75 22.61 -9.87
CA GLN A 343 -20.74 23.49 -8.69
C GLN A 343 -21.71 23.01 -7.61
N ASP A 344 -22.96 22.73 -7.98
CA ASP A 344 -23.95 22.17 -7.04
C ASP A 344 -23.45 20.82 -6.47
N TRP A 345 -22.80 20.00 -7.30
CA TRP A 345 -22.24 18.73 -6.85
C TRP A 345 -21.08 18.91 -5.86
N ILE A 346 -20.15 19.82 -6.13
CA ILE A 346 -19.05 20.18 -5.21
C ILE A 346 -19.61 20.70 -3.89
N GLU A 347 -20.58 21.62 -3.94
CA GLU A 347 -21.22 22.18 -2.75
C GLU A 347 -21.91 21.10 -1.92
N ARG A 348 -22.56 20.11 -2.54
CA ARG A 348 -23.23 19.01 -1.84
C ARG A 348 -22.27 18.01 -1.24
N LEU A 349 -21.09 17.82 -1.82
CA LEU A 349 -20.16 16.77 -1.46
C LEU A 349 -19.05 17.22 -0.50
N PHE A 350 -18.51 18.43 -0.67
CA PHE A 350 -17.31 18.87 0.06
C PHE A 350 -17.59 20.01 1.04
N GLN A 351 -16.99 19.90 2.22
CA GLN A 351 -16.88 20.99 3.19
C GLN A 351 -15.45 21.08 3.71
N ALA A 352 -14.72 22.10 3.24
CA ALA A 352 -13.38 22.40 3.73
C ALA A 352 -13.41 22.85 5.21
N ASP A 353 -12.36 22.53 5.95
CA ASP A 353 -12.13 23.04 7.29
C ASP A 353 -11.76 24.54 7.23
N TRP A 354 -12.45 25.38 8.01
CA TRP A 354 -12.19 26.81 8.06
C TRP A 354 -10.83 27.15 8.70
N GLN A 355 -10.20 26.20 9.41
CA GLN A 355 -8.87 26.36 10.01
C GLN A 355 -7.74 25.91 9.07
N ASP A 356 -8.09 25.21 7.98
CA ASP A 356 -7.14 24.68 7.01
C ASP A 356 -7.13 25.57 5.75
N ASP A 357 -6.16 26.47 5.68
CA ASP A 357 -5.98 27.36 4.53
C ASP A 357 -5.62 26.59 3.24
N GLU A 358 -4.93 25.44 3.36
CA GLU A 358 -4.53 24.62 2.21
C GLU A 358 -5.75 23.93 1.60
N GLU A 359 -6.60 23.33 2.44
CA GLU A 359 -7.84 22.68 2.01
C GLU A 359 -8.83 23.70 1.41
N GLN A 360 -8.95 24.89 2.02
CA GLN A 360 -9.76 25.98 1.44
C GLN A 360 -9.22 26.43 0.08
N SER A 361 -7.91 26.56 -0.06
CA SER A 361 -7.28 26.92 -1.33
C SER A 361 -7.51 25.86 -2.41
N ALA A 362 -7.47 24.57 -2.03
CA ALA A 362 -7.76 23.45 -2.92
C ALA A 362 -9.22 23.44 -3.38
N LEU A 363 -10.18 23.60 -2.46
CA LEU A 363 -11.61 23.68 -2.82
C LEU A 363 -11.89 24.90 -3.71
N ALA A 364 -11.31 26.06 -3.41
CA ALA A 364 -11.45 27.24 -4.25
C ALA A 364 -10.78 27.07 -5.64
N ALA A 365 -9.73 26.25 -5.75
CA ALA A 365 -9.12 25.93 -7.04
C ALA A 365 -10.02 25.04 -7.89
N LEU A 366 -10.68 24.07 -7.25
CA LEU A 366 -11.68 23.23 -7.87
C LEU A 366 -12.86 24.04 -8.42
N ASP A 367 -13.43 24.94 -7.61
CA ASP A 367 -14.51 25.83 -8.05
C ASP A 367 -14.11 26.67 -9.26
N ARG A 368 -12.88 27.22 -9.25
CA ARG A 368 -12.35 28.00 -10.38
C ARG A 368 -12.22 27.17 -11.66
N ALA A 369 -11.74 25.92 -11.56
CA ALA A 369 -11.59 25.04 -12.71
C ALA A 369 -12.96 24.72 -13.34
N VAL A 370 -13.98 24.46 -12.51
CA VAL A 370 -15.35 24.24 -12.99
C VAL A 370 -15.98 25.51 -13.55
N MET A 371 -15.77 26.66 -12.91
CA MET A 371 -16.23 27.97 -13.42
C MET A 371 -15.62 28.32 -14.78
N ALA A 372 -14.38 27.90 -15.04
CA ALA A 372 -13.67 28.20 -16.28
C ALA A 372 -14.42 27.68 -17.51
N LEU A 373 -15.09 26.53 -17.42
CA LEU A 373 -15.90 25.98 -18.52
C LEU A 373 -16.95 26.96 -19.04
N ARG A 374 -17.66 27.65 -18.12
CA ARG A 374 -18.65 28.67 -18.47
C ARG A 374 -17.99 29.94 -18.99
N VAL A 375 -16.91 30.39 -18.34
CA VAL A 375 -16.20 31.62 -18.73
C VAL A 375 -15.60 31.49 -20.13
N GLU A 376 -15.01 30.35 -20.46
CA GLU A 376 -14.44 30.07 -21.79
C GLU A 376 -15.52 30.02 -22.87
N SER A 377 -16.67 29.42 -22.57
CA SER A 377 -17.84 29.44 -23.45
C SER A 377 -18.33 30.87 -23.75
N GLU A 378 -18.44 31.71 -22.72
CA GLU A 378 -18.82 33.12 -22.86
C GLU A 378 -17.80 33.91 -23.70
N GLN A 379 -16.50 33.71 -23.46
CA GLN A 379 -15.42 34.38 -24.19
C GLN A 379 -15.34 33.94 -25.67
N ALA A 380 -15.56 32.65 -25.94
CA ALA A 380 -15.62 32.12 -27.29
C ALA A 380 -16.90 32.54 -28.04
N GLY A 381 -17.91 33.04 -27.34
CA GLY A 381 -19.22 33.37 -27.90
C GLY A 381 -20.00 32.13 -28.36
N CYS A 382 -19.71 30.95 -27.82
CA CYS A 382 -20.39 29.70 -28.15
C CYS A 382 -20.57 28.82 -26.91
N ASP A 383 -21.74 28.19 -26.77
CA ASP A 383 -22.07 27.26 -25.67
C ASP A 383 -22.44 25.89 -26.26
N PRO A 384 -21.43 25.12 -26.72
CA PRO A 384 -21.66 23.85 -27.41
C PRO A 384 -22.20 22.80 -26.43
N GLN A 385 -23.04 21.90 -26.96
CA GLN A 385 -23.38 20.67 -26.26
C GLN A 385 -22.24 19.67 -26.38
N VAL A 386 -21.76 19.17 -25.25
CA VAL A 386 -20.62 18.23 -25.17
C VAL A 386 -20.96 17.05 -24.27
N GLU A 387 -20.42 15.89 -24.62
CA GLU A 387 -20.50 14.66 -23.84
C GLU A 387 -19.59 14.71 -22.61
N TRP A 388 -19.95 13.97 -21.57
CA TRP A 388 -19.18 13.89 -20.32
C TRP A 388 -17.66 13.67 -20.50
N PRO A 389 -17.19 12.72 -21.35
CA PRO A 389 -15.76 12.45 -21.49
C PRO A 389 -14.93 13.66 -21.95
N VAL A 390 -15.53 14.58 -22.72
CA VAL A 390 -14.85 15.80 -23.16
C VAL A 390 -14.66 16.76 -21.99
N VAL A 391 -15.69 16.92 -21.16
CA VAL A 391 -15.66 17.77 -19.96
C VAL A 391 -14.72 17.21 -18.91
N GLN A 392 -14.80 15.90 -18.67
CA GLN A 392 -13.90 15.15 -17.79
C GLN A 392 -12.44 15.39 -18.18
N GLN A 393 -12.08 15.18 -19.46
CA GLN A 393 -10.72 15.39 -19.93
C GLN A 393 -10.26 16.85 -19.77
N ALA A 394 -11.13 17.82 -20.07
CA ALA A 394 -10.81 19.25 -19.91
C ALA A 394 -10.57 19.61 -18.43
N LEU A 395 -11.39 19.10 -17.51
CA LEU A 395 -11.24 19.32 -16.07
C LEU A 395 -9.98 18.66 -15.52
N LEU A 396 -9.71 17.40 -15.90
CA LEU A 396 -8.46 16.71 -15.52
C LEU A 396 -7.24 17.52 -15.96
N GLN A 397 -7.21 17.98 -17.21
CA GLN A 397 -6.13 18.82 -17.72
C GLN A 397 -6.03 20.16 -16.96
N SER A 398 -7.16 20.80 -16.67
CA SER A 398 -7.18 22.06 -15.92
C SER A 398 -6.59 21.88 -14.52
N LEU A 399 -7.05 20.85 -13.79
CA LEU A 399 -6.59 20.53 -12.43
C LEU A 399 -5.11 20.16 -12.39
N GLU A 400 -4.60 19.46 -13.42
CA GLU A 400 -3.17 19.17 -13.56
C GLU A 400 -2.32 20.41 -13.79
N THR A 401 -2.89 21.51 -14.28
CA THR A 401 -2.15 22.77 -14.51
C THR A 401 -2.22 23.76 -13.35
N VAL A 402 -3.02 23.49 -12.31
CA VAL A 402 -3.17 24.39 -11.16
C VAL A 402 -1.82 24.49 -10.43
N PRO A 403 -1.14 25.66 -10.47
CA PRO A 403 0.14 25.79 -9.80
C PRO A 403 -0.07 25.79 -8.29
N GLU A 404 0.76 25.05 -7.57
CA GLU A 404 0.82 25.14 -6.12
C GLU A 404 1.21 26.58 -5.72
N ARG A 405 0.33 27.27 -5.00
CA ARG A 405 0.53 28.65 -4.55
C ARG A 405 1.40 28.69 -3.28
N GLN A 406 2.62 28.18 -3.34
CA GLN A 406 3.64 28.49 -2.34
C GLN A 406 4.56 29.59 -2.88
N ALA A 407 4.87 30.57 -2.03
CA ALA A 407 5.73 31.67 -2.42
C ALA A 407 7.16 31.16 -2.69
N PHE A 408 7.60 31.28 -3.94
CA PHE A 408 9.00 31.10 -4.31
C PHE A 408 9.86 32.04 -3.45
N LEU A 409 10.89 31.51 -2.79
CA LEU A 409 11.79 32.23 -1.86
C LEU A 409 11.14 32.68 -0.52
N ALA A 410 10.18 31.92 0.02
CA ALA A 410 9.51 32.19 1.32
C ALA A 410 10.34 31.89 2.59
N GLY A 411 11.67 31.80 2.48
CA GLY A 411 12.60 31.68 3.62
C GLY A 411 13.24 30.30 3.81
N GLY A 412 12.65 29.23 3.26
CA GLY A 412 13.24 27.89 3.19
C GLY A 412 13.94 27.58 1.86
N MET A 413 14.51 26.38 1.76
CA MET A 413 15.00 25.80 0.51
C MET A 413 13.87 25.63 -0.49
N THR A 414 14.16 25.68 -1.78
CA THR A 414 13.13 25.52 -2.82
C THR A 414 13.31 24.20 -3.57
N PHE A 415 12.31 23.31 -3.51
CA PHE A 415 12.20 22.16 -4.39
C PHE A 415 11.33 22.54 -5.58
N CYS A 416 11.86 22.47 -6.80
CA CYS A 416 11.08 22.81 -7.98
C CYS A 416 11.36 21.93 -9.21
N GLY A 417 10.44 21.99 -10.17
CA GLY A 417 10.67 21.43 -11.49
C GLY A 417 11.79 22.17 -12.23
N MET A 418 12.43 21.48 -13.16
CA MET A 418 13.39 22.07 -14.09
C MET A 418 12.66 22.91 -15.16
N VAL A 419 12.57 24.23 -14.95
CA VAL A 419 11.94 25.18 -15.89
C VAL A 419 13.01 26.02 -16.60
N PRO A 420 13.04 26.08 -17.96
CA PRO A 420 14.04 26.84 -18.72
C PRO A 420 14.07 28.34 -18.40
N GLN A 421 15.22 28.99 -18.64
CA GLN A 421 15.39 30.46 -18.58
C GLN A 421 15.16 31.08 -17.19
N ARG A 422 15.29 30.27 -16.14
CA ARG A 422 15.28 30.71 -14.73
C ARG A 422 16.70 30.66 -14.16
N ALA A 423 17.62 31.42 -14.76
CA ALA A 423 19.04 31.50 -14.36
C ALA A 423 19.26 32.35 -13.08
N ILE A 424 18.56 31.98 -11.99
CA ILE A 424 18.69 32.65 -10.70
C ILE A 424 19.91 32.06 -9.97
N PRO A 425 20.88 32.88 -9.52
CA PRO A 425 22.04 32.37 -8.82
C PRO A 425 21.69 31.93 -7.40
N PHE A 426 22.14 30.74 -7.02
CA PHE A 426 22.00 30.17 -5.67
C PHE A 426 23.38 29.77 -5.14
N GLU A 427 23.57 29.80 -3.82
CA GLU A 427 24.82 29.31 -3.22
C GLU A 427 24.97 27.81 -3.50
N VAL A 428 23.90 27.04 -3.31
CA VAL A 428 23.88 25.60 -3.56
C VAL A 428 22.78 25.27 -4.56
N VAL A 429 23.15 24.54 -5.62
CA VAL A 429 22.21 24.01 -6.62
C VAL A 429 22.31 22.49 -6.61
N ALA A 430 21.18 21.81 -6.43
CA ALA A 430 21.08 20.36 -6.53
C ALA A 430 20.19 19.95 -7.72
N LEU A 431 20.69 19.11 -8.61
CA LEU A 431 19.93 18.50 -9.71
C LEU A 431 19.77 17.01 -9.45
N LEU A 432 18.52 16.58 -9.22
CA LEU A 432 18.17 15.19 -8.94
C LEU A 432 17.56 14.51 -10.16
N GLY A 433 17.61 13.18 -10.22
CA GLY A 433 16.93 12.41 -11.26
C GLY A 433 17.45 12.69 -12.67
N LEU A 434 18.75 12.92 -12.82
CA LEU A 434 19.42 13.07 -14.12
C LEU A 434 19.56 11.70 -14.79
N ASN A 435 18.44 11.03 -15.04
CA ASN A 435 18.34 9.69 -15.60
C ASN A 435 18.24 9.72 -17.13
N ASP A 436 18.84 8.73 -17.79
CA ASP A 436 18.60 8.51 -19.23
C ASP A 436 17.11 8.23 -19.49
N GLY A 437 16.56 8.84 -20.54
CA GLY A 437 15.14 8.79 -20.88
C GLY A 437 14.22 9.76 -20.10
N GLU A 438 14.62 10.25 -18.91
CA GLU A 438 13.86 11.28 -18.17
C GLU A 438 14.39 12.70 -18.44
N PHE A 439 15.70 12.84 -18.67
CA PHE A 439 16.34 14.12 -18.98
C PHE A 439 17.38 13.97 -20.09
N PRO A 440 17.40 14.85 -21.10
CA PRO A 440 16.42 15.90 -21.44
C PRO A 440 15.03 15.33 -21.75
N ARG A 441 13.97 16.10 -21.45
CA ARG A 441 12.58 15.71 -21.73
C ARG A 441 12.36 15.58 -23.24
N SER A 442 11.68 14.51 -23.65
CA SER A 442 11.24 14.30 -25.02
C SER A 442 9.95 15.08 -25.29
N SER A 443 9.86 15.71 -26.46
CA SER A 443 8.60 16.25 -26.98
C SER A 443 7.90 15.17 -27.80
N ALA A 444 6.68 14.82 -27.43
CA ALA A 444 5.82 14.00 -28.28
C ALA A 444 5.21 14.91 -29.36
N ASP A 445 5.74 14.85 -30.58
CA ASP A 445 5.07 15.43 -31.74
C ASP A 445 4.32 14.31 -32.48
N ALA A 446 3.03 14.54 -32.75
CA ALA A 446 2.21 13.69 -33.60
C ALA A 446 2.56 13.81 -35.11
N GLY A 447 3.67 14.48 -35.43
CA GLY A 447 4.12 14.79 -36.77
C GLY A 447 3.38 15.97 -37.39
N LEU A 448 2.59 16.72 -36.62
CA LEU A 448 1.82 17.87 -37.10
C LEU A 448 2.58 19.20 -36.90
N ASP A 449 3.63 19.20 -36.09
CA ASP A 449 4.44 20.39 -35.88
C ASP A 449 5.38 20.66 -37.08
N LEU A 450 4.98 21.62 -37.92
CA LEU A 450 5.77 22.07 -39.07
C LEU A 450 7.09 22.74 -38.66
N LEU A 451 7.21 23.28 -37.43
CA LEU A 451 8.44 23.90 -36.94
C LEU A 451 9.56 22.85 -36.77
N LEU A 452 9.20 21.63 -36.33
CA LEU A 452 10.18 20.54 -36.19
C LEU A 452 10.69 20.02 -37.54
N ARG A 453 9.88 20.13 -38.61
CA ARG A 453 10.27 19.71 -39.96
C ARG A 453 11.15 20.74 -40.68
N HIS A 454 10.98 22.02 -40.35
CA HIS A 454 11.69 23.13 -40.97
C HIS A 454 12.30 24.07 -39.92
N PRO A 455 13.27 23.59 -39.14
CA PRO A 455 13.81 24.36 -38.01
C PRO A 455 14.50 25.64 -38.48
N ARG A 456 14.24 26.73 -37.76
CA ARG A 456 14.85 28.05 -37.95
C ARG A 456 15.52 28.51 -36.67
N VAL A 457 16.47 29.43 -36.82
CA VAL A 457 17.13 30.08 -35.68
C VAL A 457 16.09 30.83 -34.84
N GLY A 458 16.01 30.47 -33.57
CA GLY A 458 15.03 31.00 -32.60
C GLY A 458 13.81 30.11 -32.38
N ASP A 459 13.66 29.01 -33.12
CA ASP A 459 12.61 28.04 -32.84
C ASP A 459 12.87 27.32 -31.51
N ARG A 460 11.80 27.13 -30.74
CA ARG A 460 11.84 26.44 -29.46
C ARG A 460 11.92 24.94 -29.69
N ALA A 461 12.77 24.27 -28.92
CA ALA A 461 12.88 22.82 -28.95
C ALA A 461 13.16 22.34 -27.52
N SER A 462 12.24 21.58 -26.93
CA SER A 462 12.29 21.18 -25.52
C SER A 462 13.61 20.51 -25.14
N ARG A 463 14.14 19.66 -26.04
CA ARG A 463 15.46 19.01 -25.83
C ARG A 463 16.60 20.02 -25.76
N SER A 464 16.59 21.06 -26.60
CA SER A 464 17.62 22.11 -26.58
C SER A 464 17.47 23.02 -25.38
N GLU A 465 16.24 23.28 -24.95
CA GLU A 465 15.91 24.05 -23.74
C GLU A 465 16.41 23.36 -22.48
N ASP A 466 16.16 22.06 -22.34
CA ASP A 466 16.61 21.27 -21.18
C ASP A 466 18.14 21.16 -21.12
N ARG A 467 18.80 20.99 -22.28
CA ARG A 467 20.27 21.00 -22.35
C ARG A 467 20.84 22.35 -21.93
N TYR A 468 20.23 23.43 -22.39
CA TYR A 468 20.64 24.77 -21.99
C TYR A 468 20.35 25.03 -20.51
N LEU A 469 19.22 24.55 -19.99
CA LEU A 469 18.88 24.63 -18.57
C LEU A 469 19.91 23.92 -17.67
N PHE A 470 20.46 22.77 -18.10
CA PHE A 470 21.57 22.13 -17.38
C PHE A 470 22.80 23.04 -17.31
N LEU A 471 23.13 23.73 -18.41
CA LEU A 471 24.21 24.71 -18.45
C LEU A 471 23.90 25.94 -17.57
N GLU A 472 22.69 26.47 -17.61
CA GLU A 472 22.25 27.58 -16.75
C GLU A 472 22.37 27.21 -15.28
N ALA A 473 21.92 26.02 -14.88
CA ALA A 473 22.03 25.53 -13.50
C ALA A 473 23.50 25.40 -13.07
N LEU A 474 24.36 24.86 -13.94
CA LEU A 474 25.79 24.75 -13.70
C LEU A 474 26.45 26.12 -13.50
N MET A 475 26.11 27.12 -14.33
CA MET A 475 26.66 28.48 -14.24
C MET A 475 26.03 29.33 -13.11
N SER A 476 24.86 28.93 -12.61
CA SER A 476 24.13 29.63 -11.54
C SER A 476 24.57 29.22 -10.13
N ALA A 477 25.15 28.02 -9.97
CA ALA A 477 25.70 27.56 -8.70
C ALA A 477 26.91 28.41 -8.29
N ARG A 478 26.89 29.03 -7.09
CA ARG A 478 27.99 29.88 -6.62
C ARG A 478 29.02 29.15 -5.77
N ARG A 479 28.57 28.23 -4.93
CA ARG A 479 29.40 27.49 -3.98
C ARG A 479 29.49 26.02 -4.33
N ALA A 480 28.33 25.35 -4.44
CA ALA A 480 28.28 23.90 -4.66
C ALA A 480 27.21 23.50 -5.69
N LEU A 481 27.55 22.51 -6.50
CA LEU A 481 26.69 21.84 -7.47
C LEU A 481 26.61 20.35 -7.13
N HIS A 482 25.44 19.92 -6.69
CA HIS A 482 25.12 18.52 -6.43
C HIS A 482 24.38 17.94 -7.64
N LEU A 483 24.86 16.83 -8.19
CA LEU A 483 24.24 16.14 -9.32
C LEU A 483 23.96 14.70 -8.94
N SER A 484 22.73 14.20 -9.13
CA SER A 484 22.42 12.80 -8.82
C SER A 484 21.55 12.13 -9.88
N TRP A 485 21.66 10.81 -9.95
CA TRP A 485 20.79 9.95 -10.74
C TRP A 485 20.62 8.57 -10.12
N VAL A 486 19.63 7.82 -10.60
CA VAL A 486 19.42 6.41 -10.28
C VAL A 486 20.37 5.57 -11.14
N GLY A 487 21.55 5.26 -10.60
CA GLY A 487 22.65 4.59 -11.29
C GLY A 487 22.68 3.07 -11.17
N GLN A 488 21.82 2.46 -10.34
CA GLN A 488 21.73 1.00 -10.21
C GLN A 488 20.30 0.55 -9.95
N GLY A 489 19.87 -0.54 -10.59
CA GLY A 489 18.55 -1.13 -10.36
C GLY A 489 18.46 -1.87 -9.03
N VAL A 490 17.40 -1.61 -8.25
CA VAL A 490 17.18 -2.27 -6.93
C VAL A 490 16.91 -3.76 -7.08
N GLN A 491 16.21 -4.17 -8.15
CA GLN A 491 15.78 -5.56 -8.35
C GLN A 491 16.85 -6.43 -9.02
N ASP A 492 17.55 -5.90 -10.02
CA ASP A 492 18.48 -6.66 -10.86
C ASP A 492 19.95 -6.32 -10.62
N GLY A 493 20.23 -5.29 -9.82
CA GLY A 493 21.60 -4.81 -9.56
C GLY A 493 22.31 -4.25 -10.78
N LYS A 494 21.64 -4.09 -11.93
CA LYS A 494 22.29 -3.67 -13.17
C LYS A 494 22.59 -2.17 -13.16
N PRO A 495 23.73 -1.73 -13.72
CA PRO A 495 24.04 -0.32 -13.83
C PRO A 495 23.06 0.38 -14.78
N ARG A 496 22.70 1.61 -14.44
CA ARG A 496 21.84 2.49 -15.24
C ARG A 496 22.63 3.70 -15.73
N ASN A 497 22.32 4.12 -16.94
CA ASN A 497 23.01 5.23 -17.56
C ASN A 497 22.50 6.57 -17.00
N PRO A 498 23.41 7.53 -16.76
CA PRO A 498 23.02 8.90 -16.49
C PRO A 498 22.45 9.56 -17.75
N ALA A 499 21.72 10.66 -17.56
CA ALA A 499 21.26 11.55 -18.61
C ALA A 499 22.42 12.03 -19.49
N LEU A 500 22.15 12.24 -20.78
CA LEU A 500 23.18 12.61 -21.75
C LEU A 500 23.99 13.87 -21.35
N PRO A 501 23.40 14.99 -20.88
CA PRO A 501 24.15 16.15 -20.39
C PRO A 501 25.11 15.82 -19.23
N LEU A 502 24.69 14.96 -18.32
CA LEU A 502 25.52 14.53 -17.20
C LEU A 502 26.67 13.65 -17.68
N ALA A 503 26.42 12.73 -18.61
CA ALA A 503 27.46 11.91 -19.24
C ALA A 503 28.49 12.75 -20.02
N GLU A 504 28.04 13.83 -20.67
CA GLU A 504 28.91 14.79 -21.37
C GLU A 504 29.80 15.58 -20.40
N LEU A 505 29.24 16.03 -19.28
CA LEU A 505 30.01 16.66 -18.20
C LEU A 505 31.07 15.70 -17.63
N MET A 506 30.68 14.47 -17.29
CA MET A 506 31.61 13.46 -16.77
C MET A 506 32.75 13.18 -17.75
N ARG A 507 32.46 13.12 -19.05
CA ARG A 507 33.47 12.94 -20.10
C ARG A 507 34.42 14.13 -20.19
N GLN A 508 33.92 15.36 -20.01
CA GLN A 508 34.78 16.54 -19.99
C GLN A 508 35.72 16.52 -18.77
N LEU A 509 35.20 16.13 -17.59
CA LEU A 509 36.04 15.97 -16.40
C LEU A 509 37.08 14.86 -16.63
N ASP A 510 36.69 13.71 -17.20
CA ASP A 510 37.63 12.64 -17.55
C ASP A 510 38.75 13.17 -18.47
N ARG A 511 38.43 14.00 -19.48
CA ARG A 511 39.43 14.65 -20.36
C ARG A 511 40.38 15.56 -19.60
N ALA A 512 39.84 16.45 -18.77
CA ALA A 512 40.62 17.46 -18.06
C ALA A 512 41.62 16.84 -17.08
N HIS A 513 41.30 15.66 -16.54
CA HIS A 513 42.12 14.94 -15.56
C HIS A 513 42.86 13.72 -16.15
N GLY A 514 42.83 13.52 -17.47
CA GLY A 514 43.56 12.43 -18.13
C GLY A 514 43.01 11.02 -17.83
N LEU A 515 41.73 10.91 -17.47
CA LEU A 515 41.03 9.65 -17.17
C LEU A 515 40.31 9.04 -18.40
N GLU A 516 40.63 9.48 -19.62
CA GLU A 516 40.06 8.90 -20.84
C GLU A 516 40.80 7.62 -21.31
N GLY A 517 40.04 6.58 -21.67
CA GLY A 517 40.54 5.38 -22.35
C GLY A 517 40.45 4.08 -21.54
N ALA A 518 40.64 2.93 -22.20
CA ALA A 518 40.47 1.58 -21.62
C ALA A 518 41.46 1.23 -20.48
N ALA A 519 42.51 2.04 -20.29
CA ALA A 519 43.49 1.89 -19.22
C ALA A 519 43.14 2.67 -17.94
N ALA A 520 42.17 3.61 -18.00
CA ALA A 520 41.70 4.37 -16.85
C ALA A 520 40.66 3.56 -16.06
N LYS A 521 41.14 2.59 -15.27
CA LYS A 521 40.33 1.82 -14.30
C LYS A 521 40.22 2.50 -12.92
N GLY A 522 40.75 3.71 -12.77
CA GLY A 522 40.71 4.47 -11.52
C GLY A 522 39.29 4.89 -11.15
N GLU A 523 39.00 4.92 -9.86
CA GLU A 523 37.77 5.54 -9.35
C GLU A 523 37.80 7.05 -9.62
N ARG A 524 36.70 7.59 -10.16
CA ARG A 524 36.55 9.02 -10.40
C ARG A 524 36.36 9.74 -9.06
N PRO A 525 37.23 10.68 -8.64
CA PRO A 525 37.13 11.33 -7.33
C PRO A 525 35.81 12.09 -7.12
N TRP A 526 35.27 12.72 -8.17
CA TRP A 526 34.02 13.48 -8.12
C TRP A 526 32.74 12.61 -8.17
N LEU A 527 32.85 11.29 -8.39
CA LEU A 527 31.71 10.38 -8.52
C LEU A 527 31.61 9.44 -7.32
N LEU A 528 30.49 9.50 -6.60
CA LEU A 528 30.17 8.57 -5.51
C LEU A 528 29.10 7.57 -5.95
N ARG A 529 29.31 6.29 -5.63
CA ARG A 529 28.31 5.23 -5.80
C ARG A 529 27.77 4.83 -4.43
N HIS A 530 26.57 5.28 -4.12
CA HIS A 530 25.96 5.08 -2.80
C HIS A 530 25.40 3.66 -2.66
N ALA A 531 25.57 3.08 -1.47
CA ALA A 531 24.88 1.86 -1.07
C ALA A 531 23.35 2.03 -1.14
N LEU A 532 22.65 0.91 -1.37
CA LEU A 532 21.18 0.86 -1.42
C LEU A 532 20.55 1.34 -0.13
N GLN A 533 21.07 0.90 1.02
CA GLN A 533 20.53 1.21 2.33
C GLN A 533 21.26 2.41 2.96
N PRO A 534 20.54 3.30 3.66
CA PRO A 534 21.15 4.45 4.36
C PRO A 534 22.01 4.05 5.55
N PHE A 535 21.75 2.89 6.14
CA PHE A 535 22.48 2.32 7.27
C PHE A 535 23.62 1.38 6.84
N ASP A 536 24.15 1.49 5.62
CA ASP A 536 25.36 0.75 5.25
C ASP A 536 26.54 1.21 6.13
N ALA A 537 27.32 0.25 6.65
CA ALA A 537 28.39 0.52 7.62
C ALA A 537 29.40 1.56 7.13
N ARG A 538 29.64 1.65 5.81
CA ARG A 538 30.62 2.56 5.20
C ARG A 538 30.42 4.05 5.55
N TYR A 539 29.20 4.46 5.90
CA TYR A 539 28.90 5.85 6.26
C TYR A 539 29.25 6.20 7.72
N PHE A 540 29.57 5.21 8.54
CA PHE A 540 29.76 5.34 9.99
C PHE A 540 31.13 4.83 10.47
N GLU A 541 32.02 4.44 9.54
CA GLU A 541 33.37 3.98 9.86
C GLU A 541 34.27 5.15 10.28
N SER A 542 34.63 5.21 11.57
CA SER A 542 35.50 6.27 12.13
C SER A 542 36.92 6.28 11.57
N ASP A 543 37.38 5.13 11.07
CA ASP A 543 38.74 4.92 10.57
C ASP A 543 38.84 5.07 9.04
N SER A 544 37.74 5.44 8.37
CA SER A 544 37.73 5.66 6.92
C SER A 544 38.65 6.84 6.56
N THR A 545 39.59 6.59 5.63
CA THR A 545 40.48 7.63 5.09
C THR A 545 39.81 8.50 4.03
N ASP A 546 38.59 8.15 3.61
CA ASP A 546 37.86 8.84 2.55
C ASP A 546 36.77 9.76 3.15
N PRO A 547 36.94 11.09 3.13
CA PRO A 547 36.04 12.05 3.78
C PRO A 547 34.67 12.15 3.09
N ARG A 548 34.47 11.44 1.98
CA ARG A 548 33.25 11.47 1.18
C ARG A 548 32.13 10.58 1.75
N TRP A 549 32.45 9.63 2.62
CA TRP A 549 31.48 8.70 3.21
C TRP A 549 31.10 9.15 4.62
N PHE A 550 29.88 9.69 4.76
CA PHE A 550 29.35 10.12 6.04
C PHE A 550 27.82 10.07 6.03
N SER A 551 27.23 10.04 7.22
CA SER A 551 25.80 10.33 7.43
C SER A 551 25.59 11.07 8.75
N TYR A 552 24.65 11.99 8.76
CA TYR A 552 24.26 12.76 9.96
C TYR A 552 23.11 12.08 10.73
N SER A 553 22.68 10.88 10.33
CA SER A 553 21.62 10.13 11.01
C SER A 553 22.11 9.39 12.26
N ALA A 554 21.81 9.95 13.43
CA ALA A 554 22.11 9.31 14.71
C ALA A 554 21.37 7.96 14.89
N GLU A 555 20.17 7.82 14.31
CA GLU A 555 19.37 6.59 14.38
C GLU A 555 20.07 5.45 13.62
N PHE A 556 20.57 5.72 12.42
CA PHE A 556 21.31 4.71 11.66
C PHE A 556 22.66 4.38 12.30
N ALA A 557 23.36 5.37 12.86
CA ALA A 557 24.57 5.11 13.64
C ALA A 557 24.31 4.15 14.82
N ALA A 558 23.18 4.30 15.52
CA ALA A 558 22.80 3.42 16.63
C ALA A 558 22.54 1.96 16.17
N THR A 559 22.07 1.75 14.94
CA THR A 559 21.88 0.39 14.39
C THR A 559 23.19 -0.36 14.15
N GLN A 560 24.31 0.36 13.97
CA GLN A 560 25.64 -0.24 13.80
C GLN A 560 26.30 -0.64 15.12
N ALA A 561 25.75 -0.20 16.27
CA ALA A 561 26.40 -0.32 17.57
C ALA A 561 26.34 -1.74 18.19
N ASP A 562 25.46 -2.64 17.72
CA ASP A 562 25.35 -4.01 18.25
C ASP A 562 25.06 -5.06 17.16
N PRO A 563 26.09 -5.54 16.45
CA PRO A 563 25.96 -6.61 15.46
C PRO A 563 25.62 -7.99 16.06
N GLN A 564 25.59 -8.13 17.39
CA GLN A 564 25.31 -9.41 18.07
C GLN A 564 23.90 -9.49 18.66
N ARG A 565 23.06 -8.45 18.49
CA ARG A 565 21.70 -8.45 19.00
C ARG A 565 20.87 -9.54 18.30
N LEU A 566 20.63 -10.65 19.00
CA LEU A 566 19.74 -11.71 18.53
C LEU A 566 18.34 -11.12 18.27
N PRO A 567 17.64 -11.53 17.19
CA PRO A 567 16.26 -11.14 16.99
C PRO A 567 15.43 -11.57 18.21
N TRP A 568 14.59 -10.64 18.69
CA TRP A 568 13.65 -10.88 19.77
C TRP A 568 12.72 -12.03 19.39
N ALA A 569 12.65 -13.06 20.23
CA ALA A 569 11.76 -14.19 19.99
C ALA A 569 10.64 -14.17 21.05
N PHE A 570 9.41 -13.90 20.60
CA PHE A 570 8.25 -13.67 21.48
C PHE A 570 8.10 -14.74 22.56
N LEU A 571 8.21 -16.03 22.23
CA LEU A 571 8.10 -17.12 23.21
C LEU A 571 9.38 -17.43 24.01
N ARG A 572 10.55 -16.95 23.61
CA ARG A 572 11.81 -17.17 24.37
C ARG A 572 12.00 -16.07 25.41
N ASP A 573 11.65 -14.85 25.02
CA ASP A 573 11.99 -13.63 25.75
C ASP A 573 10.75 -12.96 26.37
N ALA A 574 9.54 -13.55 26.20
CA ALA A 574 8.33 -13.04 26.86
C ALA A 574 8.46 -13.10 28.38
N PRO A 575 8.10 -12.01 29.09
CA PRO A 575 7.95 -12.07 30.54
C PRO A 575 6.87 -13.10 30.89
N ALA A 576 7.05 -13.80 32.01
CA ALA A 576 5.99 -14.65 32.55
C ALA A 576 4.69 -13.84 32.63
N LEU A 577 3.61 -14.42 32.10
CA LEU A 577 2.31 -13.76 32.10
C LEU A 577 1.95 -13.40 33.56
N PRO A 578 1.38 -12.20 33.81
CA PRO A 578 1.01 -11.80 35.16
C PRO A 578 0.12 -12.88 35.77
N GLN A 579 0.49 -13.39 36.95
CA GLN A 579 -0.29 -14.39 37.65
C GLN A 579 -1.68 -13.83 37.95
N VAL A 580 -2.64 -14.11 37.08
CA VAL A 580 -4.06 -14.01 37.43
C VAL A 580 -4.23 -14.98 38.58
N ALA A 581 -4.76 -14.52 39.72
CA ALA A 581 -5.05 -15.38 40.86
C ALA A 581 -5.76 -16.62 40.33
N THR A 582 -5.13 -17.78 40.46
CA THR A 582 -5.64 -19.03 39.89
C THR A 582 -6.95 -19.34 40.58
N ALA A 583 -8.06 -18.89 39.98
CA ALA A 583 -9.37 -19.34 40.38
C ALA A 583 -9.29 -20.86 40.32
N GLN A 584 -9.63 -21.55 41.41
CA GLN A 584 -9.67 -23.01 41.39
C GLN A 584 -10.72 -23.53 40.40
N THR A 585 -11.53 -22.64 39.82
CA THR A 585 -12.56 -22.94 38.83
C THR A 585 -12.07 -22.64 37.41
N VAL A 586 -12.26 -23.59 36.49
CA VAL A 586 -12.06 -23.46 35.03
C VAL A 586 -13.42 -23.63 34.36
N ALA A 587 -13.77 -22.75 33.41
CA ALA A 587 -14.95 -22.96 32.58
C ALA A 587 -14.64 -23.99 31.48
N LEU A 588 -15.54 -24.94 31.25
CA LEU A 588 -15.39 -25.95 30.20
C LEU A 588 -15.33 -25.30 28.82
N GLU A 589 -16.08 -24.21 28.63
CA GLU A 589 -16.13 -23.44 27.40
C GLU A 589 -14.76 -22.81 27.08
N ASP A 590 -14.12 -22.17 28.07
CA ASP A 590 -12.77 -21.59 27.92
C ASP A 590 -11.73 -22.65 27.54
N LEU A 591 -11.80 -23.82 28.19
CA LEU A 591 -10.93 -24.95 27.86
C LEU A 591 -11.16 -25.42 26.41
N CYS A 592 -12.41 -25.55 25.99
CA CYS A 592 -12.75 -25.97 24.63
C CYS A 592 -12.30 -24.94 23.58
N GLU A 593 -12.49 -23.64 23.83
CA GLU A 593 -12.02 -22.57 22.95
C GLU A 593 -10.49 -22.53 22.84
N PHE A 594 -9.79 -22.67 23.96
CA PHE A 594 -8.33 -22.78 23.98
C PHE A 594 -7.85 -24.00 23.18
N LEU A 595 -8.48 -25.17 23.37
CA LEU A 595 -8.09 -26.37 22.64
C LEU A 595 -8.38 -26.27 21.14
N ALA A 596 -9.42 -25.53 20.75
CA ALA A 596 -9.75 -25.30 19.35
C ALA A 596 -8.77 -24.32 18.69
N ARG A 597 -8.44 -23.21 19.36
CA ARG A 597 -7.66 -22.09 18.80
C ARG A 597 -6.71 -21.50 19.86
N PRO A 598 -5.67 -22.23 20.26
CA PRO A 598 -4.85 -21.89 21.43
C PRO A 598 -4.12 -20.56 21.27
N ALA A 599 -3.53 -20.29 20.10
CA ALA A 599 -2.81 -19.06 19.82
C ALA A 599 -3.72 -17.82 19.87
N GLN A 600 -4.90 -17.92 19.23
CA GLN A 600 -5.90 -16.86 19.25
C GLN A 600 -6.42 -16.61 20.66
N TRP A 601 -6.76 -17.69 21.39
CA TRP A 601 -7.26 -17.61 22.75
C TRP A 601 -6.24 -16.98 23.70
N LEU A 602 -4.97 -17.40 23.64
CA LEU A 602 -3.89 -16.83 24.47
C LEU A 602 -3.69 -15.33 24.17
N CYS A 603 -3.67 -14.96 22.89
CA CYS A 603 -3.54 -13.55 22.52
C CYS A 603 -4.72 -12.72 23.04
N LEU A 604 -5.96 -13.17 22.85
CA LEU A 604 -7.15 -12.41 23.26
C LEU A 604 -7.33 -12.37 24.79
N ASN A 605 -7.26 -13.52 25.45
CA ASN A 605 -7.66 -13.66 26.85
C ASN A 605 -6.49 -13.48 27.84
N ALA A 606 -5.29 -13.94 27.49
CA ALA A 606 -4.13 -13.85 28.39
C ALA A 606 -3.29 -12.58 28.16
N LEU A 607 -3.19 -12.12 26.90
CA LEU A 607 -2.37 -10.98 26.52
C LEU A 607 -3.17 -9.70 26.20
N GLY A 608 -4.49 -9.78 26.02
CA GLY A 608 -5.31 -8.64 25.60
C GLY A 608 -5.00 -8.12 24.19
N LEU A 609 -4.42 -8.98 23.34
CA LEU A 609 -4.00 -8.67 21.97
C LEU A 609 -5.00 -9.22 20.96
N SER A 610 -5.76 -8.33 20.33
CA SER A 610 -6.55 -8.65 19.14
C SER A 610 -5.77 -8.34 17.87
N ARG A 611 -5.80 -9.27 16.92
CA ARG A 611 -5.35 -9.09 15.54
C ARG A 611 -6.51 -9.00 14.56
N SER A 612 -7.72 -8.73 15.02
CA SER A 612 -8.90 -8.59 14.14
C SER A 612 -8.69 -7.52 13.06
N ALA A 613 -7.91 -6.46 13.33
CA ALA A 613 -7.55 -5.44 12.34
C ALA A 613 -6.57 -5.93 11.25
N LEU A 614 -5.95 -7.09 11.43
CA LEU A 614 -5.03 -7.75 10.48
C LEU A 614 -5.68 -8.97 9.83
N GLU A 615 -6.98 -9.21 10.07
CA GLU A 615 -7.71 -10.21 9.30
C GLU A 615 -7.72 -9.73 7.85
N ASP A 616 -7.24 -10.57 6.92
CA ASP A 616 -7.38 -10.39 5.46
C ASP A 616 -8.86 -10.54 5.06
N GLU A 617 -9.76 -9.90 5.80
CA GLU A 617 -11.13 -9.62 5.41
C GLU A 617 -11.18 -8.35 4.55
N GLN A 618 -10.20 -8.16 3.66
CA GLN A 618 -10.48 -7.45 2.42
C GLN A 618 -11.46 -8.33 1.65
N HIS A 619 -12.72 -8.30 2.08
CA HIS A 619 -13.83 -8.68 1.25
C HIS A 619 -13.60 -7.88 -0.04
N GLY A 620 -13.36 -8.58 -1.14
CA GLY A 620 -13.18 -7.91 -2.41
C GLY A 620 -14.46 -7.15 -2.77
N ASP A 621 -14.35 -6.25 -3.73
CA ASP A 621 -15.51 -5.65 -4.40
C ASP A 621 -16.18 -6.64 -5.38
N GLN A 622 -15.99 -7.95 -5.17
CA GLN A 622 -16.46 -9.02 -6.02
C GLN A 622 -17.72 -9.63 -5.41
N GLU A 623 -18.77 -9.74 -6.21
CA GLU A 623 -19.93 -10.56 -5.86
C GLU A 623 -19.58 -12.05 -6.02
N PRO A 624 -20.37 -12.98 -5.43
CA PRO A 624 -20.18 -14.40 -5.68
C PRO A 624 -20.37 -14.71 -7.17
N LEU A 625 -19.30 -15.11 -7.86
CA LEU A 625 -19.31 -15.48 -9.29
C LEU A 625 -18.88 -16.92 -9.55
N THR A 626 -18.36 -17.60 -8.53
CA THR A 626 -17.87 -18.97 -8.60
C THR A 626 -18.69 -19.86 -7.65
N ARG A 627 -18.51 -21.18 -7.82
CA ARG A 627 -19.03 -22.18 -6.88
C ARG A 627 -18.11 -22.38 -5.68
N ASP A 628 -16.85 -22.02 -5.84
CA ASP A 628 -15.83 -22.13 -4.80
C ASP A 628 -16.25 -21.28 -3.59
N ARG A 629 -16.31 -21.93 -2.43
CA ARG A 629 -16.63 -21.30 -1.16
C ARG A 629 -15.48 -21.51 -0.18
N ASP A 630 -15.45 -20.68 0.85
CA ASP A 630 -14.56 -20.90 1.98
C ASP A 630 -14.84 -22.29 2.59
N PRO A 631 -13.85 -23.19 2.68
CA PRO A 631 -14.02 -24.49 3.33
C PRO A 631 -14.44 -24.41 4.81
N ARG A 632 -14.37 -23.22 5.42
CA ARG A 632 -14.83 -22.91 6.78
C ARG A 632 -16.31 -22.51 6.85
N ASP A 633 -16.98 -22.37 5.71
CA ASP A 633 -18.38 -21.98 5.66
C ASP A 633 -19.27 -23.07 6.26
N ASP A 634 -19.87 -22.83 7.42
CA ASP A 634 -20.74 -23.81 8.10
C ASP A 634 -22.17 -23.89 7.52
N THR A 635 -22.45 -23.26 6.37
CA THR A 635 -23.75 -23.31 5.68
C THR A 635 -24.32 -24.73 5.54
N PRO A 636 -23.55 -25.79 5.14
CA PRO A 636 -24.08 -27.15 5.10
C PRO A 636 -24.58 -27.68 6.44
N VAL A 637 -23.89 -27.33 7.53
CA VAL A 637 -24.28 -27.72 8.90
C VAL A 637 -25.53 -26.95 9.34
N GLN A 638 -25.67 -25.68 8.94
CA GLN A 638 -26.87 -24.89 9.20
C GLN A 638 -28.09 -25.45 8.45
N LEU A 639 -27.94 -25.78 7.16
CA LEU A 639 -28.98 -26.41 6.34
C LEU A 639 -29.45 -27.74 6.93
N LEU A 640 -28.51 -28.56 7.41
CA LEU A 640 -28.79 -29.79 8.14
C LEU A 640 -29.69 -29.54 9.36
N TRP A 641 -29.27 -28.65 10.25
CA TRP A 641 -30.01 -28.39 11.50
C TRP A 641 -31.38 -27.76 11.24
N GLN A 642 -31.49 -26.91 10.22
CA GLN A 642 -32.77 -26.34 9.80
C GLN A 642 -33.71 -27.44 9.28
N ALA A 643 -33.25 -28.29 8.35
CA ALA A 643 -34.08 -29.38 7.84
C ALA A 643 -34.55 -30.32 8.96
N LEU A 644 -33.68 -30.60 9.93
CA LEU A 644 -34.02 -31.38 11.11
C LEU A 644 -35.07 -30.68 11.99
N HIS A 645 -34.94 -29.37 12.21
CA HIS A 645 -35.92 -28.57 12.95
C HIS A 645 -37.31 -28.58 12.28
N ASP A 646 -37.32 -28.50 10.95
CA ASP A 646 -38.54 -28.52 10.13
C ASP A 646 -39.15 -29.93 9.99
N GLY A 647 -38.49 -30.96 10.54
CA GLY A 647 -38.94 -32.35 10.49
C GLY A 647 -38.80 -32.98 9.09
N LEU A 648 -37.87 -32.48 8.28
CA LEU A 648 -37.60 -32.96 6.93
C LEU A 648 -36.55 -34.08 6.95
N ASP A 649 -36.77 -35.10 6.12
CA ASP A 649 -35.80 -36.19 5.89
C ASP A 649 -34.87 -35.92 4.70
N GLN A 650 -35.15 -34.86 3.94
CA GLN A 650 -34.35 -34.44 2.80
C GLN A 650 -34.16 -32.92 2.84
N ILE A 651 -32.96 -32.47 2.47
CA ILE A 651 -32.69 -31.06 2.27
C ILE A 651 -33.48 -30.56 1.05
N PRO A 652 -34.26 -29.46 1.14
CA PRO A 652 -35.08 -28.98 0.05
C PRO A 652 -34.32 -28.78 -1.27
N LEU A 653 -34.98 -29.06 -2.40
CA LEU A 653 -34.40 -28.87 -3.73
C LEU A 653 -34.08 -27.40 -4.03
N ASP A 654 -34.90 -26.50 -3.49
CA ASP A 654 -34.78 -25.05 -3.57
C ASP A 654 -34.00 -24.49 -2.36
N PRO A 655 -33.12 -23.49 -2.54
CA PRO A 655 -32.48 -22.84 -1.40
C PRO A 655 -33.49 -22.19 -0.46
N PRO A 656 -33.31 -22.33 0.87
CA PRO A 656 -34.11 -21.61 1.85
C PRO A 656 -34.10 -20.11 1.57
N VAL A 657 -35.19 -19.44 1.91
CA VAL A 657 -35.38 -18.03 1.58
C VAL A 657 -34.26 -17.16 2.15
N HIS A 658 -33.83 -17.41 3.38
CA HIS A 658 -32.75 -16.65 4.00
C HIS A 658 -31.41 -16.80 3.24
N LEU A 659 -31.13 -17.97 2.66
CA LEU A 659 -29.90 -18.18 1.88
C LEU A 659 -30.04 -17.53 0.50
N ARG A 660 -31.20 -17.71 -0.16
CA ARG A 660 -31.50 -17.12 -1.48
C ARG A 660 -31.45 -15.59 -1.45
N GLN A 661 -32.00 -14.96 -0.42
CA GLN A 661 -32.09 -13.51 -0.28
C GLN A 661 -30.85 -12.88 0.39
N SER A 662 -29.87 -13.67 0.85
CA SER A 662 -28.70 -13.17 1.60
C SER A 662 -27.63 -12.47 0.75
N GLY A 663 -27.60 -12.71 -0.56
CA GLY A 663 -26.49 -12.31 -1.44
C GLY A 663 -25.25 -13.18 -1.31
N GLN A 664 -25.30 -14.31 -0.57
CA GLN A 664 -24.20 -15.28 -0.45
C GLN A 664 -24.13 -16.29 -1.60
N LEU A 665 -25.20 -16.43 -2.39
CA LEU A 665 -25.24 -17.25 -3.58
C LEU A 665 -25.21 -16.32 -4.80
N ALA A 666 -24.48 -16.74 -5.83
CA ALA A 666 -24.52 -16.08 -7.13
C ALA A 666 -25.96 -16.10 -7.70
N ALA A 667 -26.35 -15.11 -8.47
CA ALA A 667 -27.63 -15.16 -9.17
C ALA A 667 -27.61 -16.21 -10.31
N GLY A 668 -28.75 -16.86 -10.54
CA GLY A 668 -28.95 -17.80 -11.64
C GLY A 668 -28.21 -19.13 -11.49
N TRP A 669 -27.83 -19.75 -12.64
CA TRP A 669 -27.35 -21.13 -12.69
C TRP A 669 -26.13 -21.42 -11.82
N VAL A 670 -25.20 -20.46 -11.68
CA VAL A 670 -24.02 -20.64 -10.82
C VAL A 670 -24.43 -20.80 -9.36
N GLY A 671 -25.38 -19.99 -8.88
CA GLY A 671 -25.94 -20.10 -7.54
C GLY A 671 -26.72 -21.39 -7.34
N ASP A 672 -27.50 -21.81 -8.33
CA ASP A 672 -28.24 -23.07 -8.28
C ASP A 672 -27.30 -24.26 -8.14
N GLN A 673 -26.15 -24.24 -8.83
CA GLN A 673 -25.14 -25.28 -8.75
C GLN A 673 -24.38 -25.23 -7.43
N ALA A 674 -24.01 -24.04 -6.95
CA ALA A 674 -23.39 -23.87 -5.64
C ALA A 674 -24.32 -24.37 -4.52
N TYR A 675 -25.63 -24.09 -4.61
CA TYR A 675 -26.61 -24.62 -3.68
C TYR A 675 -26.77 -26.14 -3.82
N ALA A 676 -26.74 -26.70 -5.03
CA ALA A 676 -26.80 -28.15 -5.22
C ALA A 676 -25.63 -28.88 -4.53
N GLU A 677 -24.43 -28.30 -4.59
CA GLU A 677 -23.24 -28.82 -3.89
C GLU A 677 -23.38 -28.72 -2.36
N LEU A 678 -23.85 -27.57 -1.84
CA LEU A 678 -24.16 -27.40 -0.41
C LEU A 678 -25.23 -28.39 0.06
N ARG A 679 -26.27 -28.59 -0.76
CA ARG A 679 -27.37 -29.52 -0.49
C ARG A 679 -26.88 -30.96 -0.43
N GLU A 680 -26.01 -31.38 -1.35
CA GLU A 680 -25.43 -32.72 -1.36
C GLU A 680 -24.60 -32.97 -0.09
N GLN A 681 -23.77 -32.00 0.30
CA GLN A 681 -22.99 -32.07 1.54
C GLN A 681 -23.89 -32.11 2.78
N ALA A 682 -24.89 -31.23 2.87
CA ALA A 682 -25.85 -31.20 3.96
C ALA A 682 -26.69 -32.48 4.04
N GLN A 683 -27.09 -33.06 2.90
CA GLN A 683 -27.82 -34.32 2.84
C GLN A 683 -26.97 -35.49 3.34
N ALA A 684 -25.69 -35.57 2.93
CA ALA A 684 -24.79 -36.60 3.42
C ALA A 684 -24.61 -36.52 4.95
N LEU A 685 -24.53 -35.31 5.50
CA LEU A 685 -24.51 -35.09 6.95
C LEU A 685 -25.85 -35.49 7.61
N LEU A 686 -26.99 -35.22 6.97
CA LEU A 686 -28.33 -35.56 7.47
C LEU A 686 -28.57 -37.07 7.49
N ASP A 687 -28.28 -37.76 6.39
CA ASP A 687 -28.35 -39.22 6.29
C ASP A 687 -27.47 -39.87 7.34
N GLY A 688 -26.29 -39.27 7.55
CA GLY A 688 -25.43 -39.63 8.65
C GLY A 688 -26.13 -39.44 10.00
N LEU A 689 -26.57 -38.23 10.32
CA LEU A 689 -27.19 -37.93 11.60
C LEU A 689 -28.35 -38.89 11.90
N ARG A 690 -29.20 -39.17 10.90
CA ARG A 690 -30.33 -40.13 10.96
C ARG A 690 -29.91 -41.58 11.25
N ALA A 691 -28.69 -41.99 10.89
CA ALA A 691 -28.17 -43.32 11.22
C ALA A 691 -27.82 -43.49 12.72
N LEU A 692 -27.73 -42.39 13.48
CA LEU A 692 -27.49 -42.44 14.92
C LEU A 692 -28.80 -42.73 15.67
N PRO A 693 -28.79 -43.59 16.71
CA PRO A 693 -29.98 -43.92 17.50
C PRO A 693 -30.82 -42.73 17.98
N PRO A 694 -30.26 -41.60 18.48
CA PRO A 694 -31.08 -40.46 18.91
C PRO A 694 -31.89 -39.78 17.80
N PHE A 695 -31.48 -39.91 16.53
CA PHE A 695 -32.13 -39.22 15.41
C PHE A 695 -32.90 -40.19 14.48
N ALA A 696 -32.99 -41.47 14.84
CA ALA A 696 -33.57 -42.52 14.00
C ALA A 696 -35.10 -42.38 13.83
N GLU A 697 -35.82 -41.98 14.89
CA GLU A 697 -37.30 -41.89 14.90
C GLU A 697 -37.83 -40.45 14.86
N GLY A 698 -36.98 -39.43 14.69
CA GLY A 698 -37.41 -38.04 14.68
C GLY A 698 -36.31 -37.04 15.07
N THR A 699 -36.72 -35.83 15.44
CA THR A 699 -35.82 -34.75 15.88
C THR A 699 -35.81 -34.71 17.40
N PRO A 700 -34.79 -35.31 18.08
CA PRO A 700 -34.72 -35.30 19.53
C PRO A 700 -34.51 -33.88 20.03
N LEU A 701 -35.13 -33.55 21.17
CA LEU A 701 -34.79 -32.33 21.88
C LEU A 701 -33.37 -32.46 22.48
N PRO A 702 -32.53 -31.42 22.39
CA PRO A 702 -31.26 -31.42 23.09
C PRO A 702 -31.51 -31.52 24.60
N ASP A 703 -30.74 -32.37 25.28
CA ASP A 703 -30.70 -32.56 26.73
C ASP A 703 -29.34 -32.04 27.25
N PRO A 704 -29.11 -30.72 27.24
CA PRO A 704 -27.79 -30.18 27.51
C PRO A 704 -27.42 -30.40 28.98
N GLN A 705 -26.25 -30.96 29.25
CA GLN A 705 -25.89 -31.43 30.58
C GLN A 705 -24.96 -30.46 31.30
N ALA A 706 -25.35 -30.00 32.49
CA ALA A 706 -24.47 -29.24 33.38
C ALA A 706 -23.34 -30.13 33.90
N ILE A 707 -22.13 -29.55 33.97
CA ILE A 707 -20.90 -30.16 34.45
C ILE A 707 -20.44 -29.39 35.69
N ASP A 708 -20.16 -30.14 36.76
CA ASP A 708 -19.50 -29.65 37.97
C ASP A 708 -18.62 -30.77 38.51
N LEU A 709 -17.34 -30.74 38.14
CA LEU A 709 -16.36 -31.78 38.45
C LEU A 709 -15.22 -31.21 39.27
N THR A 710 -14.67 -31.98 40.20
CA THR A 710 -13.42 -31.63 40.89
C THR A 710 -12.32 -32.60 40.48
N LEU A 711 -11.30 -32.08 39.80
CA LEU A 711 -10.15 -32.81 39.27
C LEU A 711 -8.89 -32.30 39.98
N ASP A 712 -8.34 -33.07 40.91
CA ASP A 712 -7.10 -32.74 41.64
C ASP A 712 -7.09 -31.31 42.26
N GLY A 713 -8.21 -30.94 42.88
CA GLY A 713 -8.39 -29.61 43.50
C GLY A 713 -8.80 -28.49 42.53
N ILE A 714 -8.95 -28.78 41.23
CA ILE A 714 -9.47 -27.86 40.21
C ILE A 714 -10.93 -28.20 39.94
N ARG A 715 -11.83 -27.23 40.12
CA ARG A 715 -13.25 -27.34 39.78
C ARG A 715 -13.45 -27.00 38.30
N LEU A 716 -14.01 -27.91 37.52
CA LEU A 716 -14.39 -27.68 36.12
C LEU A 716 -15.91 -27.51 36.06
N VAL A 717 -16.38 -26.35 35.61
CA VAL A 717 -17.81 -26.02 35.52
C VAL A 717 -18.18 -25.62 34.10
N GLY A 718 -19.42 -25.90 33.68
CA GLY A 718 -19.91 -25.49 32.37
C GLY A 718 -21.07 -26.36 31.92
N GLN A 719 -21.32 -26.38 30.62
CA GLN A 719 -22.40 -27.17 30.03
C GLN A 719 -21.91 -27.90 28.78
N VAL A 720 -22.41 -29.12 28.57
CA VAL A 720 -22.26 -29.84 27.30
C VAL A 720 -23.58 -29.74 26.54
N PRO A 721 -23.68 -28.86 25.52
CA PRO A 721 -24.96 -28.54 24.89
C PRO A 721 -25.48 -29.64 23.95
N ASP A 722 -24.59 -30.28 23.19
CA ASP A 722 -24.96 -31.19 22.09
C ASP A 722 -25.16 -32.64 22.55
N VAL A 723 -25.90 -32.82 23.66
CA VAL A 723 -26.25 -34.12 24.22
C VAL A 723 -27.69 -34.48 23.88
N TYR A 724 -27.91 -35.68 23.38
CA TYR A 724 -29.21 -36.20 22.97
C TYR A 724 -29.51 -37.51 23.69
N ARG A 725 -30.77 -37.84 23.90
CA ARG A 725 -31.18 -39.12 24.51
C ARG A 725 -31.67 -40.11 23.45
N ALA A 726 -31.23 -41.35 23.58
CA ALA A 726 -31.78 -42.50 22.86
C ALA A 726 -31.87 -43.68 23.83
N GLU A 727 -33.07 -44.26 24.00
CA GLU A 727 -33.30 -45.35 24.95
C GLU A 727 -32.82 -45.00 26.38
N SER A 728 -31.83 -45.73 26.90
CA SER A 728 -31.16 -45.49 28.19
C SER A 728 -29.81 -44.79 28.09
N ALA A 729 -29.35 -44.43 26.89
CA ALA A 729 -28.02 -43.86 26.65
C ALA A 729 -28.06 -42.38 26.26
N ARG A 730 -27.07 -41.62 26.72
CA ARG A 730 -26.81 -40.24 26.29
C ARG A 730 -25.79 -40.19 25.17
N TRP A 731 -26.09 -39.46 24.11
CA TRP A 731 -25.26 -39.33 22.92
C TRP A 731 -24.72 -37.91 22.82
N LEU A 732 -23.40 -37.74 22.93
CA LEU A 732 -22.72 -36.50 22.57
C LEU A 732 -22.47 -36.50 21.07
N VAL A 733 -23.15 -35.63 20.33
CA VAL A 733 -23.08 -35.61 18.86
C VAL A 733 -22.53 -34.29 18.38
N ARG A 734 -21.41 -34.34 17.65
CA ARG A 734 -20.78 -33.16 17.03
C ARG A 734 -20.81 -33.30 15.52
N VAL A 735 -21.23 -32.25 14.82
CA VAL A 735 -21.16 -32.15 13.35
C VAL A 735 -20.11 -31.09 13.00
N VAL A 736 -19.25 -31.37 12.02
CA VAL A 736 -18.24 -30.40 11.55
C VAL A 736 -18.20 -30.38 10.03
N ASN A 737 -18.00 -29.21 9.42
CA ASN A 737 -17.95 -29.07 7.96
C ASN A 737 -16.58 -29.37 7.31
N SER A 738 -15.66 -30.04 8.02
CA SER A 738 -14.33 -30.36 7.47
C SER A 738 -14.19 -31.84 7.14
N ALA A 739 -13.63 -32.14 5.97
CA ALA A 739 -13.32 -33.50 5.53
C ALA A 739 -12.40 -34.29 6.49
N GLN A 740 -11.55 -33.62 7.26
CA GLN A 740 -10.75 -34.25 8.32
C GLN A 740 -10.87 -33.45 9.63
N ALA A 741 -11.05 -34.15 10.75
CA ALA A 741 -11.00 -33.52 12.06
C ALA A 741 -9.58 -33.57 12.61
N ASP A 742 -9.02 -32.39 12.86
CA ASP A 742 -7.76 -32.22 13.56
C ASP A 742 -7.98 -32.14 15.08
N PHE A 743 -6.91 -31.90 15.84
CA PHE A 743 -7.00 -31.76 17.28
C PHE A 743 -7.78 -30.53 17.74
N GLY A 744 -7.99 -29.53 16.88
CA GLY A 744 -8.81 -28.36 17.21
C GLY A 744 -10.29 -28.71 17.26
N LYS A 745 -10.68 -29.85 16.68
CA LYS A 745 -12.04 -30.40 16.76
C LYS A 745 -12.12 -31.59 17.71
N LEU A 746 -11.10 -32.45 17.69
CA LEU A 746 -11.08 -33.69 18.48
C LEU A 746 -10.84 -33.47 19.97
N LEU A 747 -9.92 -32.58 20.38
CA LEU A 747 -9.64 -32.37 21.80
C LEU A 747 -10.78 -31.67 22.55
N PRO A 748 -11.46 -30.64 21.99
CA PRO A 748 -12.66 -30.10 22.61
C PRO A 748 -13.77 -31.15 22.75
N LEU A 749 -13.99 -31.98 21.72
CA LEU A 749 -14.96 -33.07 21.77
C LEU A 749 -14.60 -34.11 22.84
N TYR A 750 -13.32 -34.47 22.95
CA TYR A 750 -12.84 -35.37 23.99
C TYR A 750 -13.01 -34.77 25.40
N ALA A 751 -12.71 -33.48 25.58
CA ALA A 751 -12.90 -32.81 26.86
C ALA A 751 -14.38 -32.82 27.29
N GLN A 752 -15.30 -32.52 26.37
CA GLN A 752 -16.74 -32.62 26.61
C GLN A 752 -17.19 -34.06 26.89
N TRP A 753 -16.67 -35.04 26.14
CA TRP A 753 -16.95 -36.46 26.36
C TRP A 753 -16.49 -36.95 27.74
N ALA A 754 -15.26 -36.64 28.11
CA ALA A 754 -14.70 -37.02 29.40
C ALA A 754 -15.44 -36.34 30.56
N ALA A 755 -15.76 -35.05 30.43
CA ALA A 755 -16.57 -34.34 31.42
C ALA A 755 -17.97 -34.96 31.57
N LEU A 756 -18.63 -35.28 30.47
CA LEU A 756 -19.95 -35.93 30.47
C LEU A 756 -19.89 -37.28 31.20
N ARG A 757 -18.96 -38.16 30.82
CA ARG A 757 -18.79 -39.50 31.43
C ARG A 757 -18.43 -39.45 32.91
N LEU A 758 -17.54 -38.54 33.31
CA LEU A 758 -17.11 -38.39 34.71
C LEU A 758 -18.22 -37.80 35.59
N SER A 759 -19.07 -36.93 35.03
CA SER A 759 -20.21 -36.36 35.76
C SER A 759 -21.32 -37.38 36.02
N ARG A 760 -21.39 -38.44 35.21
CA ARG A 760 -22.43 -39.48 35.27
C ARG A 760 -21.82 -40.87 35.00
N PRO A 761 -21.03 -41.41 35.95
CA PRO A 761 -20.28 -42.64 35.73
C PRO A 761 -21.17 -43.87 35.49
N ASP A 762 -22.36 -43.89 36.11
CA ASP A 762 -23.27 -45.05 36.14
C ASP A 762 -24.26 -45.12 34.97
N GLU A 763 -24.27 -44.12 34.09
CA GLU A 763 -25.19 -44.08 32.95
C GLU A 763 -24.51 -44.58 31.67
N ASP A 764 -25.26 -45.13 30.72
CA ASP A 764 -24.71 -45.42 29.40
C ASP A 764 -24.52 -44.12 28.60
N SER A 765 -23.40 -43.99 27.92
CA SER A 765 -23.15 -42.86 27.04
C SER A 765 -22.37 -43.26 25.79
N ALA A 766 -22.59 -42.52 24.71
CA ALA A 766 -21.91 -42.68 23.44
C ALA A 766 -21.49 -41.30 22.90
N VAL A 767 -20.50 -41.29 22.01
CA VAL A 767 -20.01 -40.09 21.34
C VAL A 767 -19.95 -40.33 19.84
N ALA A 768 -20.36 -39.34 19.06
CA ALA A 768 -20.34 -39.37 17.61
C ALA A 768 -19.79 -38.04 17.06
N LEU A 769 -18.94 -38.15 16.04
CA LEU A 769 -18.47 -37.02 15.24
C LEU A 769 -18.83 -37.28 13.78
N LEU A 770 -19.59 -36.38 13.20
CA LEU A 770 -20.03 -36.41 11.80
C LEU A 770 -19.26 -35.39 10.97
N GLN A 771 -18.83 -35.82 9.79
CA GLN A 771 -18.00 -35.05 8.87
C GLN A 771 -18.43 -35.31 7.42
N PRO A 772 -18.30 -34.33 6.51
CA PRO A 772 -18.51 -34.56 5.08
C PRO A 772 -17.44 -35.52 4.54
N ASP A 773 -17.86 -36.49 3.72
CA ASP A 773 -17.00 -37.56 3.23
C ASP A 773 -16.32 -37.16 1.91
N GLY A 774 -14.99 -37.25 1.83
CA GLY A 774 -14.24 -36.92 0.62
C GLY A 774 -14.14 -38.07 -0.38
N GLU A 775 -14.28 -39.33 0.06
CA GLU A 775 -14.02 -40.52 -0.77
C GLU A 775 -14.79 -41.80 -0.36
N ARG A 776 -15.61 -41.81 0.70
CA ARG A 776 -16.33 -43.01 1.18
C ARG A 776 -17.86 -42.86 1.14
N PRO A 777 -18.60 -43.98 1.04
CA PRO A 777 -20.05 -43.94 0.90
C PRO A 777 -20.77 -43.48 2.18
N PRO A 778 -21.95 -42.85 2.04
CA PRO A 778 -22.77 -42.38 3.16
C PRO A 778 -23.12 -43.53 4.10
N GLY A 779 -22.97 -43.32 5.41
CA GLY A 779 -23.26 -44.32 6.44
C GLY A 779 -22.05 -45.11 6.95
N SER A 780 -20.84 -44.90 6.43
CA SER A 780 -19.60 -45.47 7.01
C SER A 780 -19.10 -44.63 8.21
N GLN A 781 -20.00 -44.37 9.14
CA GLN A 781 -19.77 -43.48 10.26
C GLN A 781 -18.85 -44.09 11.29
N ARG A 782 -17.73 -43.41 11.48
CA ARG A 782 -17.12 -43.06 12.76
C ARG A 782 -15.68 -42.69 12.45
N ASN A 783 -15.32 -41.44 12.73
CA ASN A 783 -13.92 -41.06 12.78
C ASN A 783 -13.19 -42.04 13.72
N ASP A 784 -12.19 -42.76 13.21
CA ASP A 784 -11.50 -43.82 13.95
C ASP A 784 -10.89 -43.32 15.27
N TRP A 785 -10.59 -42.02 15.37
CA TRP A 785 -10.16 -41.38 16.61
C TRP A 785 -11.24 -41.38 17.69
N VAL A 786 -12.50 -41.10 17.33
CA VAL A 786 -13.61 -41.06 18.29
C VAL A 786 -13.94 -42.46 18.82
N LYS A 787 -13.77 -43.51 17.99
CA LYS A 787 -13.88 -44.90 18.46
C LYS A 787 -12.81 -45.27 19.48
N ALA A 788 -11.64 -44.66 19.38
CA ALA A 788 -10.52 -44.94 20.27
C ALA A 788 -10.66 -44.24 21.63
N PHE A 789 -11.63 -43.33 21.80
CA PHE A 789 -11.81 -42.61 23.06
C PHE A 789 -11.97 -43.61 24.21
N PRO A 790 -11.21 -43.45 25.31
CA PRO A 790 -11.30 -44.35 26.44
C PRO A 790 -12.71 -44.33 27.07
N HIS A 791 -13.13 -45.49 27.57
CA HIS A 791 -14.38 -45.65 28.32
C HIS A 791 -14.14 -45.83 29.83
N SER A 792 -12.91 -46.15 30.24
CA SER A 792 -12.52 -46.24 31.66
C SER A 792 -12.50 -44.86 32.31
N LEU A 793 -13.18 -44.72 33.44
CA LEU A 793 -13.25 -43.46 34.20
C LEU A 793 -11.86 -42.98 34.60
N GLU A 794 -10.96 -43.88 34.99
CA GLU A 794 -9.57 -43.53 35.36
C GLU A 794 -8.80 -42.89 34.20
N SER A 795 -8.93 -43.43 32.99
CA SER A 795 -8.25 -42.90 31.80
C SER A 795 -8.86 -41.57 31.34
N LEU A 796 -10.19 -41.42 31.45
CA LEU A 796 -10.89 -40.17 31.15
C LEU A 796 -10.51 -39.07 32.16
N GLN A 797 -10.42 -39.40 33.45
CA GLN A 797 -9.98 -38.48 34.49
C GLN A 797 -8.54 -38.02 34.24
N ALA A 798 -7.63 -38.95 33.93
CA ALA A 798 -6.23 -38.64 33.64
C ALA A 798 -6.08 -37.75 32.40
N GLY A 799 -6.83 -38.02 31.33
CA GLY A 799 -6.78 -37.23 30.11
C GLY A 799 -7.40 -35.84 30.25
N LEU A 800 -8.57 -35.73 30.91
CA LEU A 800 -9.21 -34.44 31.16
C LEU A 800 -8.38 -33.57 32.10
N LEU A 801 -7.83 -34.14 33.18
CA LEU A 801 -6.90 -33.43 34.06
C LEU A 801 -5.66 -32.95 33.29
N GLY A 802 -5.11 -33.79 32.42
CA GLY A 802 -3.98 -33.43 31.57
C GLY A 802 -4.26 -32.22 30.67
N LEU A 803 -5.45 -32.16 30.04
CA LEU A 803 -5.86 -31.02 29.22
C LEU A 803 -6.05 -29.74 30.04
N VAL A 804 -6.64 -29.85 31.24
CA VAL A 804 -6.79 -28.72 32.17
C VAL A 804 -5.42 -28.20 32.63
N GLN A 805 -4.48 -29.08 32.92
CA GLN A 805 -3.11 -28.71 33.29
C GLN A 805 -2.38 -28.02 32.12
N GLU A 806 -2.57 -28.48 30.89
CA GLU A 806 -2.02 -27.84 29.69
C GLU A 806 -2.58 -26.42 29.48
N TYR A 807 -3.89 -26.25 29.66
CA TYR A 807 -4.54 -24.93 29.63
C TYR A 807 -3.92 -24.00 30.69
N ARG A 808 -3.78 -24.46 31.94
CA ARG A 808 -3.17 -23.67 33.03
C ARG A 808 -1.70 -23.36 32.80
N GLN A 809 -0.95 -24.30 32.24
CA GLN A 809 0.44 -24.07 31.88
C GLN A 809 0.55 -23.05 30.75
N ALA A 810 -0.35 -23.10 29.77
CA ALA A 810 -0.37 -22.16 28.66
C ALA A 810 -0.69 -20.72 29.12
N GLU A 811 -1.55 -20.54 30.13
CA GLU A 811 -1.78 -19.24 30.79
C GLU A 811 -0.52 -18.65 31.45
N GLN A 812 0.52 -19.46 31.72
CA GLN A 812 1.74 -19.00 32.40
C GLN A 812 2.93 -18.85 31.45
N THR A 813 3.09 -19.79 30.52
CA THR A 813 4.29 -19.90 29.67
C THR A 813 4.00 -19.75 28.17
N ALA A 814 2.78 -19.38 27.78
CA ALA A 814 2.34 -19.30 26.38
C ALA A 814 2.69 -20.58 25.58
N GLY A 815 2.06 -21.69 25.97
CA GLY A 815 2.38 -23.03 25.48
C GLY A 815 2.32 -23.18 23.95
N ARG A 816 3.22 -24.00 23.38
CA ARG A 816 3.34 -24.26 21.93
C ARG A 816 2.41 -25.39 21.47
N TYR A 817 1.11 -25.16 21.60
CA TYR A 817 0.12 -26.06 21.05
C TYR A 817 -0.44 -25.48 19.74
N PHE A 818 -0.31 -26.24 18.66
CA PHE A 818 -0.82 -25.89 17.33
C PHE A 818 -1.64 -27.09 16.81
N PRO A 819 -2.97 -27.00 16.76
CA PRO A 819 -3.84 -28.17 16.62
C PRO A 819 -3.61 -29.03 15.38
N ARG A 820 -3.44 -28.45 14.19
CA ARG A 820 -3.28 -29.23 12.94
C ARG A 820 -1.91 -29.88 12.85
N SER A 821 -0.85 -29.17 13.22
CA SER A 821 0.54 -29.65 13.21
C SER A 821 0.74 -30.72 14.28
N SER A 822 0.13 -30.54 15.45
CA SER A 822 0.13 -31.54 16.53
C SER A 822 -0.62 -32.80 16.11
N HIS A 823 -1.75 -32.65 15.42
CA HIS A 823 -2.50 -33.78 14.87
C HIS A 823 -1.71 -34.52 13.79
N ALA A 824 -1.04 -33.81 12.89
CA ALA A 824 -0.18 -34.41 11.86
C ALA A 824 0.99 -35.20 12.49
N ALA A 825 1.64 -34.64 13.50
CA ALA A 825 2.69 -35.34 14.27
C ALA A 825 2.15 -36.61 14.94
N ALA A 826 0.99 -36.52 15.59
CA ALA A 826 0.35 -37.65 16.25
C ALA A 826 -0.06 -38.75 15.26
N LYS A 827 -0.63 -38.39 14.11
CA LYS A 827 -0.97 -39.33 13.03
C LYS A 827 0.26 -40.04 12.48
N ALA A 828 1.37 -39.31 12.32
CA ALA A 828 2.64 -39.88 11.91
C ALA A 828 3.20 -40.86 12.96
N LEU A 829 3.17 -40.50 14.26
CA LEU A 829 3.56 -41.39 15.37
C LEU A 829 2.74 -42.69 15.40
N ALA A 830 1.42 -42.61 15.24
CA ALA A 830 0.56 -43.79 15.20
C ALA A 830 0.85 -44.69 13.99
N SER A 831 1.30 -44.10 12.88
CA SER A 831 1.60 -44.80 11.62
C SER A 831 3.08 -45.22 11.48
N GLY A 832 3.92 -44.99 12.49
CA GLY A 832 5.37 -45.27 12.43
C GLY A 832 6.16 -44.39 11.45
N LYS A 833 5.63 -43.22 11.07
CA LYS A 833 6.28 -42.23 10.19
C LYS A 833 6.99 -41.14 11.00
N GLU A 834 7.85 -40.38 10.34
CA GLU A 834 8.60 -39.29 10.98
C GLU A 834 7.67 -38.12 11.38
N PRO A 835 7.50 -37.82 12.68
CA PRO A 835 6.49 -36.87 13.15
C PRO A 835 6.86 -35.41 12.91
N LEU A 836 8.14 -35.04 13.02
CA LEU A 836 8.60 -33.66 12.79
C LEU A 836 8.42 -33.25 11.33
N ALA A 837 8.71 -34.15 10.38
CA ALA A 837 8.51 -33.90 8.97
C ALA A 837 7.02 -33.65 8.64
N ALA A 838 6.12 -34.44 9.23
CA ALA A 838 4.67 -34.27 9.06
C ALA A 838 4.15 -32.95 9.67
N ALA A 839 4.64 -32.61 10.87
CA ALA A 839 4.31 -31.34 11.53
C ALA A 839 4.77 -30.14 10.71
N ARG A 840 6.02 -30.14 10.24
CA ARG A 840 6.59 -29.06 9.42
C ARG A 840 5.81 -28.83 8.13
N LYS A 841 5.48 -29.90 7.41
CA LYS A 841 4.66 -29.82 6.19
C LYS A 841 3.26 -29.22 6.44
N THR A 842 2.72 -29.40 7.65
CA THR A 842 1.40 -28.86 8.03
C THR A 842 1.52 -27.43 8.54
N TRP A 843 2.60 -27.12 9.26
CA TRP A 843 2.92 -25.79 9.77
C TRP A 843 3.17 -24.81 8.63
N ARG A 844 4.03 -25.19 7.68
CA ARG A 844 4.24 -24.49 6.41
C ARG A 844 3.91 -25.42 5.25
N SER A 845 2.81 -25.09 4.58
CA SER A 845 2.41 -25.81 3.38
C SER A 845 3.29 -25.35 2.20
N PRO A 846 3.89 -26.27 1.43
CA PRO A 846 4.64 -25.93 0.22
C PRO A 846 3.75 -25.71 -1.02
N PHE A 847 2.43 -25.82 -0.89
CA PHE A 847 1.45 -25.73 -1.98
C PHE A 847 0.54 -24.50 -1.82
N VAL A 848 -0.41 -24.32 -2.74
CA VAL A 848 -1.34 -23.16 -2.82
C VAL A 848 -2.16 -22.97 -1.53
N ASP A 849 -2.42 -24.03 -0.77
CA ASP A 849 -3.14 -23.94 0.51
C ASP A 849 -2.25 -23.40 1.62
N ALA A 850 -2.75 -22.46 2.42
CA ALA A 850 -2.05 -21.89 3.57
C ALA A 850 -1.69 -22.96 4.63
N GLY A 851 -0.44 -22.93 5.12
CA GLY A 851 -0.02 -23.71 6.28
C GLY A 851 -0.68 -23.20 7.57
N GLU A 852 -0.63 -24.00 8.65
CA GLU A 852 -1.19 -23.58 9.94
C GLU A 852 -0.53 -22.32 10.51
N ALA A 853 0.75 -22.06 10.18
CA ALA A 853 1.41 -20.81 10.55
C ALA A 853 0.70 -19.58 9.95
N ASP A 854 0.23 -19.72 8.72
CA ASP A 854 -0.25 -18.62 7.86
C ASP A 854 -1.76 -18.39 7.99
N TYR A 855 -2.42 -18.97 9.00
CA TYR A 855 -3.84 -18.73 9.24
C TYR A 855 -4.08 -17.29 9.64
N ALA A 856 -4.83 -16.56 8.80
CA ALA A 856 -5.29 -15.21 9.09
C ALA A 856 -6.03 -15.17 10.45
N PRO A 857 -5.77 -14.14 11.29
CA PRO A 857 -4.90 -12.97 11.07
C PRO A 857 -3.41 -13.16 11.46
N GLY A 858 -2.92 -14.39 11.58
CA GLY A 858 -1.51 -14.69 11.86
C GLY A 858 -1.17 -14.87 13.34
N TYR A 859 -2.14 -15.24 14.20
CA TYR A 859 -1.86 -15.55 15.61
C TYR A 859 -0.83 -16.69 15.76
N ASN A 860 -0.92 -17.71 14.91
CA ASN A 860 -0.02 -18.86 14.92
C ASN A 860 1.42 -18.47 14.56
N GLN A 861 1.62 -17.72 13.47
CA GLN A 861 2.94 -17.21 13.10
C GLN A 861 3.54 -16.29 14.17
N MET A 862 2.74 -15.44 14.81
CA MET A 862 3.21 -14.54 15.87
C MET A 862 3.81 -15.30 17.06
N LEU A 863 3.17 -16.39 17.49
CA LEU A 863 3.66 -17.20 18.61
C LEU A 863 4.71 -18.23 18.17
N GLY A 864 4.49 -18.94 17.06
CA GLY A 864 5.35 -20.04 16.61
C GLY A 864 6.55 -19.64 15.75
N GLY A 865 6.50 -18.48 15.08
CA GLY A 865 7.53 -18.03 14.16
C GLY A 865 7.78 -18.97 12.96
N ASP A 866 8.96 -18.82 12.36
CA ASP A 866 9.33 -19.36 11.05
C ASP A 866 9.83 -20.82 11.03
N GLU A 867 9.50 -21.65 12.04
CA GLU A 867 9.88 -23.07 12.27
C GLU A 867 11.00 -23.34 13.29
N THR A 868 11.54 -22.33 13.98
CA THR A 868 12.65 -22.53 14.93
C THR A 868 12.33 -23.57 16.03
N PHE A 869 11.06 -23.74 16.40
CA PHE A 869 10.64 -24.73 17.40
C PHE A 869 10.44 -26.15 16.85
N LEU A 870 10.30 -26.34 15.54
CA LEU A 870 10.21 -27.65 14.89
C LEU A 870 11.56 -28.13 14.36
N ALA A 871 12.64 -27.38 14.60
CA ALA A 871 13.99 -27.75 14.21
C ALA A 871 14.48 -29.03 14.92
N PRO A 872 14.93 -30.07 14.17
CA PRO A 872 15.47 -31.29 14.75
C PRO A 872 16.59 -31.00 15.75
N GLY A 873 16.59 -31.71 16.88
CA GLY A 873 17.61 -31.55 17.92
C GLY A 873 17.41 -30.36 18.86
N THR A 874 16.35 -29.57 18.70
CA THR A 874 15.99 -28.50 19.65
C THR A 874 15.12 -29.01 20.80
N ALA A 875 15.22 -28.39 21.97
CA ALA A 875 14.32 -28.69 23.10
C ALA A 875 12.83 -28.44 22.75
N GLY A 876 12.56 -27.46 21.88
CA GLY A 876 11.20 -27.18 21.39
C GLY A 876 10.61 -28.34 20.58
N ALA A 877 11.41 -28.97 19.72
CA ALA A 877 10.95 -30.09 18.92
C ALA A 877 10.68 -31.34 19.77
N ALA A 878 11.51 -31.58 20.79
CA ALA A 878 11.31 -32.68 21.74
C ALA A 878 10.01 -32.50 22.56
N ASP A 879 9.77 -31.30 23.08
CA ASP A 879 8.52 -30.99 23.82
C ASP A 879 7.28 -31.13 22.92
N PHE A 880 7.35 -30.64 21.68
CA PHE A 880 6.26 -30.76 20.72
C PHE A 880 5.86 -32.21 20.42
N ILE A 881 6.86 -33.10 20.22
CA ILE A 881 6.60 -34.53 19.97
C ILE A 881 6.03 -35.22 21.22
N GLU A 882 6.58 -34.94 22.41
CA GLU A 882 6.09 -35.56 23.65
C GLU A 882 4.65 -35.12 23.97
N ARG A 883 4.32 -33.86 23.68
CA ARG A 883 2.94 -33.34 23.72
C ARG A 883 2.02 -34.12 22.76
N ALA A 884 2.43 -34.33 21.51
CA ALA A 884 1.66 -35.15 20.57
C ALA A 884 1.46 -36.61 21.04
N ARG A 885 2.47 -37.21 21.70
CA ARG A 885 2.35 -38.54 22.34
C ARG A 885 1.39 -38.54 23.53
N ARG A 886 1.39 -37.49 24.36
CA ARG A 886 0.41 -37.34 25.45
C ARG A 886 -1.02 -37.30 24.90
N TYR A 887 -1.27 -36.50 23.86
CA TYR A 887 -2.59 -36.46 23.23
C TYR A 887 -3.03 -37.81 22.65
N LEU A 888 -2.14 -38.57 22.00
CA LEU A 888 -2.43 -39.93 21.56
C LEU A 888 -2.86 -40.84 22.72
N ARG A 889 -2.10 -40.83 23.82
CA ARG A 889 -2.40 -41.63 25.02
C ARG A 889 -3.76 -41.27 25.62
N TRP A 890 -4.06 -39.98 25.75
CA TRP A 890 -5.35 -39.52 26.31
C TRP A 890 -6.54 -39.87 25.43
N LEU A 891 -6.37 -39.82 24.10
CA LEU A 891 -7.38 -40.22 23.12
C LEU A 891 -7.46 -41.74 22.91
N GLY A 892 -6.70 -42.55 23.66
CA GLY A 892 -6.74 -44.02 23.60
C GLY A 892 -6.09 -44.63 22.36
N MET A 893 -5.25 -43.87 21.64
CA MET A 893 -4.52 -44.34 20.46
C MET A 893 -3.10 -44.80 20.81
N ASN A 894 -2.67 -45.94 20.28
CA ASN A 894 -1.30 -46.43 20.46
C ASN A 894 -0.33 -45.71 19.51
N ALA A 895 0.74 -45.12 20.06
CA ALA A 895 1.90 -44.74 19.25
C ALA A 895 2.54 -46.04 18.74
N GLY A 896 2.73 -46.18 17.42
CA GLY A 896 3.42 -47.34 16.87
C GLY A 896 4.78 -47.51 17.56
N SER A 897 5.13 -48.74 17.93
CA SER A 897 6.42 -49.08 18.52
C SER A 897 7.54 -48.94 17.48
N GLY A 898 7.86 -47.71 17.07
CA GLY A 898 9.02 -47.36 16.27
C GLY A 898 10.17 -47.04 17.20
N SER A 899 11.21 -47.87 17.16
CA SER A 899 12.45 -47.71 17.91
C SER A 899 13.04 -46.32 17.73
N ALA A 900 13.31 -45.62 18.83
CA ALA A 900 14.28 -44.53 18.83
C ALA A 900 15.67 -45.13 18.58
N SER A 901 16.22 -44.85 17.40
CA SER A 901 17.66 -44.91 17.11
C SER A 901 18.09 -43.59 16.50
#